data_AF-A0A919W947-F1
#
_entry.id   AF-A0A919W947-F1
#
_cell.length_a   1.000
_cell.length_b   1.000
_cell.length_c   1.000
_cell.angle_alpha   90.00
_cell.angle_beta   90.00
_cell.angle_gamma   90.00
#
_symmetry.space_group_name_H-M   'P 1'
#
loop_
_entity.id
_entity.type
_entity.pdbx_description
1 polymer ?
#
loop_
_entity_poly.entity_id
_entity_poly.type
_entity_poly.pdbx_seq_one_letter_code
_entity_poly.pdbx_strand_id
1 'polypeptide(L)'
;MKILLVLALIISGFAGPVSAAGKHTVTYDKYSVMVDGERVLLQAAEFHYFRLPSPDLWRDILEKEKAAGFNGISVYFSWAFHSPAPGQYDFTGVRDVDRLLRIAAEVGLYVIARPGPYINAETTGGGFPGWLKTVPGRARSSAPGYTAAYHEWLARINPIIARHQVTRGGSVLLYNVENEYAVNTDAAYMQDLQDTARADGIDVPITTNNCCDAGSWSSTWGSGLGAVQIPGVDDYPQSFDCGNAATVWGPWGAGVTEKVRDDAPVFAAEYQAGAIDLNNAGYDACRDLTGVQYTKYFQKGNMILSGATAFNYYMGFGGTNWGWLAQPNDVYTSYDYGAAISEDRQLTDKYFEYKRQGYFLRAVPQFTRTDAVVAPAAPGLETAARSNPDTRTSFVLVRNSGVTPVTSTIDLAGYPLPLRLPGHDAKILLTDFAFGGQELAASSSELLTTATLAGRDVGIFYGTDGTPGTTVLSYSSRPAVKVLDGQVRAGYDGGRLRLDYTHGGLARVLISGGGRRPLLLLLGTDETTASFWRYDTAGGPVLVHGTDLLRSAAVAHGTAALRADTAAAGSIEVFAGARSVTVNGRLVPTRTSPSGSLVGNLPGPRTVALPALSGWRQRTEAPEAQPGFDDSRWTAADRTTSLSPFQPLTQPVLFSDEYGFHTGSVWYRGRFTATGAETTVDLNAITGKRGNYLVWLNGRYLGAAAGGVEADSEPPANPAPGPGSFVVPAGLLEPGSPAVLSVLVQNMGHNDDWTADDNRFRQPRGLVGARIGTADIDWRIQGTARIDPIRGGLNNGGLYGERAGWSLPGFADGRWPAASKTVAAGVAWLRDDFRVDLPAGQDTSVALRFDGAVPAGYRAILYLNGWNVGQYGAEIGPQTDFVLPAGVLHQNGTNTLAVAVIAARPSTVTTPHLVVAGSQWGGVRVRDVPAPDRRDHAGS
;
A
#
# COMPACT_ATOMS: atom_id res chain seq x y z
N MET A 1 43.06 42.68 -15.78
CA MET A 1 41.69 42.77 -16.30
C MET A 1 40.90 41.61 -15.68
N LYS A 2 40.66 41.61 -14.36
CA LYS A 2 39.52 42.19 -13.62
C LYS A 2 38.14 41.74 -14.14
N ILE A 3 37.49 40.92 -13.30
CA ILE A 3 36.04 40.70 -13.10
C ILE A 3 35.38 39.61 -13.96
N LEU A 4 35.19 38.42 -13.38
CA LEU A 4 33.88 37.76 -13.10
C LEU A 4 34.12 36.30 -12.65
N LEU A 5 34.29 36.10 -11.34
CA LEU A 5 34.11 34.81 -10.67
C LEU A 5 33.49 35.14 -9.31
N VAL A 6 32.65 34.24 -8.80
CA VAL A 6 31.87 34.29 -7.54
C VAL A 6 30.41 34.70 -7.76
N LEU A 7 29.57 33.72 -8.10
CA LEU A 7 28.27 33.51 -7.44
C LEU A 7 27.76 32.09 -7.74
N ALA A 8 28.34 31.10 -7.07
CA ALA A 8 27.84 29.72 -7.07
C ALA A 8 28.22 29.09 -5.74
N LEU A 9 27.44 29.33 -4.70
CA LEU A 9 27.24 28.45 -3.54
C LEU A 9 26.20 29.11 -2.63
N ILE A 10 25.06 28.45 -2.45
CA ILE A 10 24.20 28.30 -1.26
C ILE A 10 22.87 27.72 -1.78
N ILE A 11 22.90 26.41 -2.07
CA ILE A 11 21.71 25.56 -2.02
C ILE A 11 22.02 24.53 -0.94
N SER A 12 22.08 24.99 0.30
CA SER A 12 22.01 24.12 1.46
C SER A 12 20.53 23.90 1.73
N GLY A 13 20.03 22.71 1.37
CA GLY A 13 18.74 22.25 1.83
C GLY A 13 18.72 22.34 3.35
N PHE A 14 17.72 23.05 3.89
CA PHE A 14 17.42 23.03 5.31
C PHE A 14 16.83 21.65 5.66
N ALA A 15 17.70 20.64 5.73
CA ALA A 15 17.50 19.59 6.71
C ALA A 15 17.60 20.31 8.06
N GLY A 16 16.55 20.23 8.89
CA GLY A 16 16.68 20.60 10.30
C GLY A 16 17.86 19.84 10.92
N PRO A 17 18.44 20.31 12.03
CA PRO A 17 19.48 19.56 12.69
C PRO A 17 18.92 18.16 12.98
N VAL A 18 19.48 17.15 12.31
CA VAL A 18 19.42 15.77 12.79
C VAL A 18 20.08 15.87 14.16
N SER A 19 19.27 15.92 15.22
CA SER A 19 19.78 15.72 16.56
C SER A 19 20.65 14.49 16.47
N ALA A 20 21.92 14.59 16.87
CA ALA A 20 22.78 13.44 17.00
C ALA A 20 21.98 12.40 17.78
N ALA A 21 21.60 11.32 17.11
CA ALA A 21 20.54 10.46 17.60
C ALA A 21 21.07 9.78 18.86
N GLY A 22 20.52 10.21 20.01
CA GLY A 22 20.82 9.60 21.28
C GLY A 22 20.42 8.14 21.23
N LYS A 23 21.14 7.29 21.97
CA LYS A 23 20.63 5.94 22.23
C LYS A 23 19.34 6.08 23.03
N HIS A 24 18.22 5.71 22.44
CA HIS A 24 16.92 5.74 23.11
C HIS A 24 16.63 4.42 23.83
N THR A 25 15.76 4.46 24.81
CA THR A 25 15.20 3.28 25.48
C THR A 25 13.76 3.06 25.05
N VAL A 26 13.38 1.81 24.78
CA VAL A 26 11.99 1.45 24.41
C VAL A 26 11.41 0.55 25.48
N THR A 27 10.29 0.96 26.06
CA THR A 27 9.53 0.20 27.06
C THR A 27 8.05 0.24 26.72
N TYR A 28 7.21 -0.47 27.46
CA TYR A 28 5.76 -0.38 27.35
C TYR A 28 5.12 -0.73 28.69
N ASP A 29 3.85 -0.37 28.84
CA ASP A 29 2.98 -0.84 29.92
C ASP A 29 1.59 -1.16 29.36
N LYS A 30 0.63 -1.47 30.23
CA LYS A 30 -0.76 -1.77 29.84
C LYS A 30 -1.47 -0.69 29.03
N TYR A 31 -0.91 0.53 28.98
CA TYR A 31 -1.53 1.67 28.30
C TYR A 31 -0.86 1.99 26.97
N SER A 32 0.47 2.07 26.89
CA SER A 32 1.17 2.49 25.67
C SER A 32 2.64 2.05 25.62
N VAL A 33 3.19 2.06 24.41
CA VAL A 33 4.64 2.03 24.17
C VAL A 33 5.24 3.37 24.62
N MET A 34 6.49 3.35 25.09
CA MET A 34 7.22 4.53 25.56
C MET A 34 8.63 4.57 24.95
N VAL A 35 9.07 5.78 24.60
CA VAL A 35 10.45 6.08 24.20
C VAL A 35 11.03 7.05 25.21
N ASP A 36 12.10 6.66 25.90
CA ASP A 36 12.71 7.44 27.00
C ASP A 36 11.72 7.84 28.11
N GLY A 37 10.76 6.95 28.40
CA GLY A 37 9.70 7.19 29.40
C GLY A 37 8.54 8.06 28.91
N GLU A 38 8.64 8.64 27.71
CA GLU A 38 7.55 9.40 27.08
C GLU A 38 6.60 8.47 26.33
N ARG A 39 5.29 8.59 26.60
CA ARG A 39 4.27 7.73 25.99
C ARG A 39 4.08 8.06 24.51
N VAL A 40 4.04 7.02 23.70
CA VAL A 40 3.81 7.09 22.26
C VAL A 40 2.44 6.52 21.96
N LEU A 41 1.57 7.35 21.40
CA LEU A 41 0.41 6.87 20.66
C LEU A 41 0.89 6.51 19.26
N LEU A 42 1.09 5.23 18.96
CA LEU A 42 1.57 4.80 17.65
C LEU A 42 0.41 4.77 16.65
N GLN A 43 0.50 5.62 15.64
CA GLN A 43 -0.44 5.70 14.52
C GLN A 43 0.39 5.48 13.26
N ALA A 44 0.45 4.23 12.82
CA ALA A 44 1.16 3.81 11.63
C ALA A 44 0.20 3.61 10.45
N ALA A 45 0.73 3.72 9.25
CA ALA A 45 0.06 3.33 8.01
C ALA A 45 0.95 2.35 7.25
N GLU A 46 0.35 1.32 6.63
CA GLU A 46 1.12 0.30 5.93
C GLU A 46 1.65 0.83 4.59
N PHE A 47 2.94 0.58 4.34
CA PHE A 47 3.64 0.96 3.12
C PHE A 47 4.54 -0.17 2.58
N HIS A 48 4.27 -0.63 1.36
CA HIS A 48 5.07 -1.65 0.67
C HIS A 48 5.98 -1.03 -0.40
N TYR A 49 7.23 -0.73 -0.05
CA TYR A 49 8.20 -0.16 -0.99
C TYR A 49 8.42 -1.01 -2.26
N PHE A 50 8.28 -2.33 -2.16
CA PHE A 50 8.39 -3.24 -3.30
C PHE A 50 7.23 -3.12 -4.29
N ARG A 51 6.12 -2.46 -3.93
CA ARG A 51 5.01 -2.09 -4.84
C ARG A 51 5.17 -0.70 -5.48
N LEU A 52 6.26 0.01 -5.16
CA LEU A 52 6.62 1.31 -5.74
C LEU A 52 8.11 1.31 -6.11
N PRO A 53 8.49 0.81 -7.31
CA PRO A 53 9.88 0.64 -7.72
C PRO A 53 10.54 1.98 -8.13
N SER A 54 10.40 3.00 -7.29
CA SER A 54 10.97 4.34 -7.44
C SER A 54 11.39 4.88 -6.07
N PRO A 55 12.66 4.68 -5.67
CA PRO A 55 13.15 5.05 -4.34
C PRO A 55 13.07 6.53 -3.97
N ASP A 56 12.97 7.43 -4.95
CA ASP A 56 12.73 8.85 -4.69
C ASP A 56 11.27 9.11 -4.30
N LEU A 57 10.32 8.31 -4.82
CA LEU A 57 8.90 8.41 -4.48
C LEU A 57 8.55 7.81 -3.11
N TRP A 58 9.39 6.96 -2.50
CA TRP A 58 9.16 6.53 -1.13
C TRP A 58 9.06 7.72 -0.17
N ARG A 59 9.90 8.75 -0.38
CA ARG A 59 9.81 10.00 0.39
C ARG A 59 8.47 10.70 0.19
N ASP A 60 7.91 10.68 -1.03
CA ASP A 60 6.61 11.31 -1.30
C ASP A 60 5.50 10.69 -0.45
N ILE A 61 5.42 9.36 -0.43
CA ILE A 61 4.41 8.63 0.34
C ILE A 61 4.58 8.87 1.84
N LEU A 62 5.80 8.71 2.36
CA LEU A 62 6.08 8.89 3.78
C LEU A 62 5.79 10.34 4.23
N GLU A 63 6.06 11.34 3.41
CA GLU A 63 5.71 12.73 3.73
C GLU A 63 4.20 12.98 3.72
N LYS A 64 3.45 12.31 2.84
CA LYS A 64 1.98 12.34 2.85
C LYS A 64 1.44 11.68 4.11
N GLU A 65 1.92 10.49 4.46
CA GLU A 65 1.51 9.82 5.71
C GLU A 65 1.81 10.69 6.94
N LYS A 66 3.01 11.28 7.01
CA LYS A 66 3.36 12.24 8.08
C LYS A 66 2.42 13.44 8.12
N ALA A 67 2.05 13.98 6.97
CA ALA A 67 1.18 15.14 6.86
C ALA A 67 -0.28 14.81 7.24
N ALA A 68 -0.74 13.57 7.03
CA ALA A 68 -1.98 13.01 7.58
C ALA A 68 -1.93 12.77 9.10
N GLY A 69 -0.82 13.11 9.78
CA GLY A 69 -0.74 12.99 11.23
C GLY A 69 -0.32 11.61 11.73
N PHE A 70 0.01 10.67 10.85
CA PHE A 70 0.69 9.45 11.24
C PHE A 70 2.07 9.78 11.82
N ASN A 71 2.50 8.98 12.78
CA ASN A 71 3.83 9.07 13.38
C ASN A 71 4.65 7.78 13.21
N GLY A 72 4.10 6.77 12.55
CA GLY A 72 4.83 5.59 12.12
C GLY A 72 4.41 5.11 10.74
N ILE A 73 5.14 4.12 10.25
CA ILE A 73 4.77 3.26 9.11
C ILE A 73 4.95 1.81 9.53
N SER A 74 4.20 0.92 8.91
CA SER A 74 4.43 -0.52 8.98
C SER A 74 4.88 -1.02 7.62
N VAL A 75 5.88 -1.91 7.62
CA VAL A 75 6.57 -2.32 6.38
C VAL A 75 6.81 -3.81 6.37
N TYR A 76 6.21 -4.49 5.40
CA TYR A 76 6.67 -5.81 4.98
C TYR A 76 8.00 -5.76 4.21
N PHE A 77 8.84 -6.78 4.43
CA PHE A 77 10.04 -7.04 3.63
C PHE A 77 9.87 -8.34 2.85
N SER A 78 9.54 -8.25 1.56
CA SER A 78 9.26 -9.43 0.73
C SER A 78 10.53 -10.24 0.44
N TRP A 79 10.62 -11.44 1.00
CA TRP A 79 11.74 -12.35 0.74
C TRP A 79 11.87 -12.69 -0.74
N ALA A 80 10.75 -12.97 -1.43
CA ALA A 80 10.70 -13.20 -2.88
C ALA A 80 11.27 -12.03 -3.69
N PHE A 81 11.02 -10.78 -3.27
CA PHE A 81 11.53 -9.60 -3.95
C PHE A 81 13.05 -9.46 -3.83
N HIS A 82 13.62 -9.89 -2.70
CA HIS A 82 15.04 -9.78 -2.39
C HIS A 82 15.88 -10.99 -2.81
N SER A 83 15.29 -12.18 -2.87
CA SER A 83 16.01 -13.43 -3.08
C SER A 83 15.51 -14.20 -4.31
N PRO A 84 16.06 -13.91 -5.50
CA PRO A 84 15.62 -14.57 -6.73
C PRO A 84 16.13 -16.03 -6.84
N ALA A 85 17.11 -16.43 -6.03
CA ALA A 85 17.64 -17.80 -5.94
C ALA A 85 18.24 -18.05 -4.53
N PRO A 86 18.36 -19.31 -4.07
CA PRO A 86 19.00 -19.63 -2.80
C PRO A 86 20.41 -19.05 -2.73
N GLY A 87 20.83 -18.48 -1.59
CA GLY A 87 22.15 -17.87 -1.46
C GLY A 87 22.28 -16.45 -2.02
N GLN A 88 21.30 -15.96 -2.80
CA GLN A 88 21.39 -14.69 -3.53
C GLN A 88 20.40 -13.68 -2.96
N TYR A 89 20.92 -12.51 -2.55
CA TYR A 89 20.13 -11.42 -1.98
C TYR A 89 20.60 -10.08 -2.55
N ASP A 90 19.66 -9.19 -2.87
CA ASP A 90 19.95 -7.83 -3.34
C ASP A 90 19.19 -6.81 -2.48
N PHE A 91 19.92 -5.84 -1.92
CA PHE A 91 19.40 -4.72 -1.13
C PHE A 91 19.87 -3.38 -1.72
N THR A 92 19.99 -3.28 -3.04
CA THR A 92 20.47 -2.08 -3.74
C THR A 92 19.40 -1.51 -4.68
N GLY A 93 19.57 -0.27 -5.13
CA GLY A 93 18.67 0.34 -6.12
C GLY A 93 17.21 0.39 -5.64
N VAL A 94 16.29 -0.25 -6.36
CA VAL A 94 14.86 -0.34 -5.99
C VAL A 94 14.59 -1.27 -4.80
N ARG A 95 15.61 -1.99 -4.33
CA ARG A 95 15.60 -2.90 -3.16
C ARG A 95 16.36 -2.32 -1.96
N ASP A 96 16.73 -1.05 -1.99
CA ASP A 96 17.57 -0.43 -0.94
C ASP A 96 16.79 -0.18 0.37
N VAL A 97 16.82 -1.17 1.26
CA VAL A 97 16.17 -1.12 2.58
C VAL A 97 16.84 -0.10 3.51
N ASP A 98 18.17 0.01 3.48
CA ASP A 98 18.89 1.02 4.29
C ASP A 98 18.41 2.44 3.94
N ARG A 99 18.24 2.71 2.66
CA ARG A 99 17.70 3.98 2.18
C ARG A 99 16.25 4.19 2.61
N LEU A 100 15.39 3.18 2.52
CA LEU A 100 14.00 3.30 2.96
C LEU A 100 13.91 3.69 4.44
N LEU A 101 14.60 2.94 5.31
CA LEU A 101 14.56 3.16 6.77
C LEU A 101 15.17 4.50 7.16
N ARG A 102 16.22 4.93 6.45
CA ARG A 102 16.79 6.27 6.60
C ARG A 102 15.82 7.37 6.15
N ILE A 103 15.06 7.18 5.05
CA ILE A 103 14.03 8.14 4.64
C ILE A 103 12.96 8.25 5.74
N ALA A 104 12.51 7.14 6.32
CA ALA A 104 11.56 7.15 7.43
C ALA A 104 12.08 7.97 8.64
N ALA A 105 13.36 7.77 9.02
CA ALA A 105 14.00 8.56 10.07
C ALA A 105 14.10 10.05 9.72
N GLU A 106 14.49 10.38 8.48
CA GLU A 106 14.59 11.77 8.00
C GLU A 106 13.22 12.48 7.92
N VAL A 107 12.14 11.76 7.65
CA VAL A 107 10.75 12.29 7.68
C VAL A 107 10.22 12.38 9.11
N GLY A 108 10.80 11.64 10.05
CA GLY A 108 10.39 11.60 11.46
C GLY A 108 9.19 10.67 11.69
N LEU A 109 9.24 9.48 11.09
CA LEU A 109 8.28 8.38 11.27
C LEU A 109 8.97 7.22 11.95
N TYR A 110 8.32 6.62 12.95
CA TYR A 110 8.68 5.31 13.49
C TYR A 110 8.42 4.21 12.45
N VAL A 111 9.07 3.06 12.60
CA VAL A 111 8.85 1.89 11.74
C VAL A 111 8.46 0.68 12.59
N ILE A 112 7.37 0.02 12.21
CA ILE A 112 7.05 -1.35 12.60
C ILE A 112 7.62 -2.24 11.49
N ALA A 113 8.71 -2.94 11.78
CA ALA A 113 9.39 -3.78 10.79
C ALA A 113 8.77 -5.19 10.77
N ARG A 114 8.27 -5.65 9.61
CA ARG A 114 7.61 -6.96 9.45
C ARG A 114 8.32 -7.82 8.41
N PRO A 115 9.49 -8.40 8.71
CA PRO A 115 10.30 -9.12 7.72
C PRO A 115 9.84 -10.56 7.42
N GLY A 116 8.73 -11.01 8.00
CA GLY A 116 8.20 -12.34 7.80
C GLY A 116 8.87 -13.39 8.70
N PRO A 117 9.24 -14.58 8.17
CA PRO A 117 9.59 -14.87 6.76
C PRO A 117 8.42 -14.97 5.78
N TYR A 118 7.23 -15.31 6.29
CA TYR A 118 5.96 -15.26 5.57
C TYR A 118 5.27 -13.91 5.81
N ILE A 119 4.69 -13.30 4.77
CA ILE A 119 4.05 -11.98 4.89
C ILE A 119 2.62 -11.94 4.33
N ASN A 120 2.14 -13.00 3.67
CA ASN A 120 0.89 -12.96 2.90
C ASN A 120 0.87 -11.80 1.88
N ALA A 121 0.31 -10.66 2.26
CA ALA A 121 0.30 -9.38 1.56
C ALA A 121 -0.30 -9.42 0.14
N GLU A 122 -1.07 -10.47 -0.18
CA GLU A 122 -1.59 -10.79 -1.51
C GLU A 122 -0.48 -10.78 -2.57
N THR A 123 0.69 -11.25 -2.17
CA THR A 123 1.84 -11.43 -3.06
C THR A 123 1.98 -12.88 -3.46
N THR A 124 2.55 -13.13 -4.64
CA THR A 124 2.85 -14.49 -5.11
C THR A 124 3.62 -15.27 -4.03
N GLY A 125 3.12 -16.45 -3.65
CA GLY A 125 3.72 -17.27 -2.61
C GLY A 125 3.61 -16.71 -1.19
N GLY A 126 2.80 -15.67 -0.96
CA GLY A 126 2.72 -14.97 0.33
C GLY A 126 4.03 -14.32 0.75
N GLY A 127 4.86 -13.95 -0.25
CA GLY A 127 6.18 -13.37 -0.09
C GLY A 127 7.33 -14.38 -0.04
N PHE A 128 7.05 -15.68 -0.07
CA PHE A 128 8.07 -16.70 -0.23
C PHE A 128 8.68 -16.71 -1.64
N PRO A 129 10.01 -16.84 -1.79
CA PRO A 129 10.61 -17.09 -3.08
C PRO A 129 10.11 -18.40 -3.70
N GLY A 130 9.88 -18.42 -5.01
CA GLY A 130 9.37 -19.61 -5.70
C GLY A 130 10.27 -20.86 -5.57
N TRP A 131 11.58 -20.69 -5.36
CA TRP A 131 12.51 -21.79 -5.16
C TRP A 131 12.24 -22.56 -3.84
N LEU A 132 11.59 -21.93 -2.86
CA LEU A 132 11.26 -22.54 -1.56
C LEU A 132 10.29 -23.72 -1.70
N LYS A 133 9.51 -23.78 -2.80
CA LYS A 133 8.60 -24.90 -3.10
C LYS A 133 9.29 -26.25 -3.20
N THR A 134 10.59 -26.25 -3.55
CA THR A 134 11.41 -27.47 -3.69
C THR A 134 12.33 -27.72 -2.48
N VAL A 135 12.17 -26.94 -1.41
CA VAL A 135 12.88 -27.16 -0.15
C VAL A 135 12.15 -28.23 0.67
N PRO A 136 12.83 -29.27 1.18
CA PRO A 136 12.20 -30.29 2.02
C PRO A 136 11.66 -29.74 3.34
N GLY A 137 10.51 -30.27 3.77
CA GLY A 137 9.90 -29.95 5.07
C GLY A 137 8.86 -28.82 4.99
N ARG A 138 7.87 -28.86 5.87
CA ARG A 138 6.72 -27.96 5.83
C ARG A 138 7.13 -26.49 6.00
N ALA A 139 6.65 -25.59 5.13
CA ALA A 139 6.84 -24.15 5.34
C ALA A 139 6.18 -23.71 6.67
N ARG A 140 6.64 -22.58 7.22
CA ARG A 140 6.13 -22.02 8.49
C ARG A 140 6.13 -23.05 9.63
N SER A 141 7.24 -23.79 9.81
CA SER A 141 7.39 -24.82 10.86
C SER A 141 8.85 -25.04 11.24
N SER A 142 9.11 -25.87 12.26
CA SER A 142 10.47 -26.27 12.68
C SER A 142 11.11 -27.32 11.78
N ALA A 143 10.58 -27.55 10.58
CA ALA A 143 11.16 -28.51 9.65
C ALA A 143 12.58 -28.07 9.25
N PRO A 144 13.60 -28.96 9.24
CA PRO A 144 15.00 -28.55 9.07
C PRO A 144 15.31 -27.80 7.78
N GLY A 145 14.69 -28.17 6.65
CA GLY A 145 14.92 -27.50 5.37
C GLY A 145 14.37 -26.08 5.34
N TYR A 146 13.14 -25.87 5.83
CA TYR A 146 12.57 -24.53 5.99
C TYR A 146 13.36 -23.71 7.02
N THR A 147 13.77 -24.32 8.14
CA THR A 147 14.61 -23.69 9.17
C THR A 147 15.90 -23.12 8.61
N ALA A 148 16.66 -23.92 7.86
CA ALA A 148 17.87 -23.44 7.21
C ALA A 148 17.59 -22.28 6.23
N ALA A 149 16.49 -22.36 5.47
CA ALA A 149 16.15 -21.34 4.49
C ALA A 149 15.74 -20.00 5.13
N TYR A 150 14.90 -20.01 6.17
CA TYR A 150 14.49 -18.76 6.81
C TYR A 150 15.57 -18.16 7.71
N HIS A 151 16.41 -18.98 8.37
CA HIS A 151 17.60 -18.47 9.07
C HIS A 151 18.52 -17.70 8.12
N GLU A 152 18.71 -18.21 6.89
CA GLU A 152 19.50 -17.49 5.90
C GLU A 152 18.87 -16.14 5.55
N TRP A 153 17.55 -16.08 5.29
CA TRP A 153 16.85 -14.82 5.03
C TRP A 153 17.02 -13.82 6.18
N LEU A 154 16.73 -14.24 7.41
CA LEU A 154 16.80 -13.41 8.59
C LEU A 154 18.21 -12.88 8.84
N ALA A 155 19.25 -13.70 8.66
CA ALA A 155 20.65 -13.30 8.75
C ALA A 155 21.05 -12.22 7.73
N ARG A 156 20.26 -12.00 6.66
CA ARG A 156 20.49 -10.90 5.70
C ARG A 156 19.72 -9.64 6.07
N ILE A 157 18.43 -9.75 6.39
CA ILE A 157 17.57 -8.58 6.61
C ILE A 157 17.71 -8.01 8.03
N ASN A 158 17.86 -8.85 9.06
CA ASN A 158 17.92 -8.41 10.45
C ASN A 158 19.08 -7.46 10.73
N PRO A 159 20.32 -7.70 10.25
CA PRO A 159 21.40 -6.75 10.47
C PRO A 159 21.13 -5.37 9.85
N ILE A 160 20.34 -5.29 8.76
CA ILE A 160 19.91 -4.01 8.18
C ILE A 160 18.93 -3.34 9.14
N ILE A 161 17.83 -4.02 9.50
CA ILE A 161 16.81 -3.51 10.43
C ILE A 161 17.45 -3.07 11.76
N ALA A 162 18.36 -3.89 12.30
CA ALA A 162 19.01 -3.66 13.57
C ALA A 162 19.79 -2.34 13.63
N ARG A 163 20.39 -1.88 12.51
CA ARG A 163 21.08 -0.57 12.44
C ARG A 163 20.13 0.61 12.53
N HIS A 164 18.88 0.43 12.13
CA HIS A 164 17.86 1.48 12.08
C HIS A 164 16.93 1.45 13.29
N GLN A 165 17.24 0.72 14.36
CA GLN A 165 16.46 0.76 15.59
C GLN A 165 16.54 2.12 16.28
N VAL A 166 15.45 2.54 16.91
CA VAL A 166 15.42 3.78 17.71
C VAL A 166 16.47 3.78 18.82
N THR A 167 16.78 2.61 19.39
CA THR A 167 17.84 2.38 20.38
C THR A 167 19.26 2.67 19.85
N ARG A 168 19.40 2.76 18.53
CA ARG A 168 20.64 3.04 17.80
C ARG A 168 20.54 4.30 16.94
N GLY A 169 19.52 5.11 17.19
CA GLY A 169 19.31 6.39 16.53
C GLY A 169 18.63 6.33 15.16
N GLY A 170 17.99 5.21 14.83
CA GLY A 170 17.12 5.08 13.66
C GLY A 170 15.63 5.23 13.98
N SER A 171 14.77 4.67 13.13
CA SER A 171 13.31 4.79 13.16
C SER A 171 12.57 3.52 13.61
N VAL A 172 13.17 2.34 13.57
CA VAL A 172 12.50 1.06 13.91
C VAL A 172 12.19 1.00 15.39
N LEU A 173 10.90 1.03 15.72
CA LEU A 173 10.34 1.06 17.07
C LEU A 173 9.83 -0.31 17.52
N LEU A 174 9.27 -1.09 16.59
CA LEU A 174 8.71 -2.43 16.84
C LEU A 174 9.17 -3.39 15.74
N TYR A 175 9.24 -4.69 16.07
CA TYR A 175 9.59 -5.76 15.15
C TYR A 175 8.53 -6.86 15.19
N ASN A 176 7.84 -7.14 14.08
CA ASN A 176 6.83 -8.20 13.99
C ASN A 176 7.46 -9.51 13.50
N VAL A 177 7.31 -10.59 14.26
CA VAL A 177 7.70 -11.94 13.79
C VAL A 177 6.51 -12.62 13.13
N GLU A 178 6.75 -13.33 12.02
CA GLU A 178 5.70 -14.04 11.27
C GLU A 178 4.58 -13.09 10.80
N ASN A 179 3.47 -13.65 10.33
CA ASN A 179 2.27 -12.97 9.90
C ASN A 179 1.02 -13.87 10.07
N GLU A 180 0.05 -13.44 10.87
CA GLU A 180 -1.26 -14.11 11.02
C GLU A 180 -1.15 -15.63 11.31
N TYR A 181 -0.18 -16.03 12.13
CA TYR A 181 0.11 -17.44 12.38
C TYR A 181 -0.89 -18.07 13.35
N ALA A 182 -2.03 -18.52 12.83
CA ALA A 182 -3.16 -19.01 13.63
C ALA A 182 -3.54 -20.49 13.40
N VAL A 183 -3.20 -21.06 12.24
CA VAL A 183 -3.57 -22.43 11.85
C VAL A 183 -2.32 -23.28 11.62
N ASN A 184 -2.35 -24.56 12.01
CA ASN A 184 -1.22 -25.51 11.92
C ASN A 184 0.09 -24.96 12.53
N THR A 185 -0.03 -24.30 13.67
CA THR A 185 1.06 -23.54 14.28
C THR A 185 2.12 -24.42 14.95
N ASP A 186 3.33 -23.88 15.06
CA ASP A 186 4.50 -24.49 15.69
C ASP A 186 5.16 -23.45 16.62
N ALA A 187 4.99 -23.65 17.93
CA ALA A 187 5.51 -22.73 18.94
C ALA A 187 7.05 -22.72 19.02
N ALA A 188 7.72 -23.83 18.65
CA ALA A 188 9.18 -23.87 18.64
C ALA A 188 9.75 -23.02 17.51
N TYR A 189 9.10 -23.04 16.33
CA TYR A 189 9.40 -22.14 15.23
C TYR A 189 9.21 -20.66 15.61
N MET A 190 8.10 -20.32 16.27
CA MET A 190 7.87 -18.94 16.75
C MET A 190 8.90 -18.48 17.78
N GLN A 191 9.37 -19.38 18.66
CA GLN A 191 10.45 -19.06 19.57
C GLN A 191 11.77 -18.86 18.82
N ASP A 192 12.09 -19.73 17.86
CA ASP A 192 13.34 -19.66 17.10
C ASP A 192 13.43 -18.39 16.23
N LEU A 193 12.32 -17.91 15.67
CA LEU A 193 12.27 -16.60 15.00
C LEU A 193 12.66 -15.45 15.94
N GLN A 194 12.18 -15.48 17.17
CA GLN A 194 12.49 -14.45 18.17
C GLN A 194 13.93 -14.54 18.63
N ASP A 195 14.42 -15.75 18.93
CA ASP A 195 15.79 -16.00 19.35
C ASP A 195 16.77 -15.58 18.25
N THR A 196 16.46 -15.89 16.98
CA THR A 196 17.23 -15.46 15.80
C THR A 196 17.24 -13.93 15.68
N ALA A 197 16.08 -13.26 15.76
CA ALA A 197 16.02 -11.80 15.72
C ALA A 197 16.85 -11.15 16.84
N ARG A 198 16.79 -11.69 18.06
CA ARG A 198 17.60 -11.23 19.20
C ARG A 198 19.09 -11.45 18.97
N ALA A 199 19.49 -12.62 18.46
CA ALA A 199 20.87 -12.94 18.14
C ALA A 199 21.45 -12.02 17.04
N ASP A 200 20.62 -11.65 16.06
CA ASP A 200 20.98 -10.70 14.99
C ASP A 200 20.97 -9.22 15.45
N GLY A 201 20.65 -8.98 16.72
CA GLY A 201 20.75 -7.67 17.34
C GLY A 201 19.48 -6.83 17.27
N ILE A 202 18.31 -7.43 17.08
CA ILE A 202 17.04 -6.73 17.34
C ILE A 202 16.89 -6.58 18.86
N ASP A 203 16.75 -5.36 19.36
CA ASP A 203 16.65 -5.00 20.79
C ASP A 203 15.36 -4.21 21.13
N VAL A 204 14.56 -3.84 20.13
CA VAL A 204 13.20 -3.30 20.31
C VAL A 204 12.16 -4.40 20.65
N PRO A 205 10.98 -4.06 21.21
CA PRO A 205 9.93 -5.03 21.47
C PRO A 205 9.51 -5.80 20.21
N ILE A 206 9.36 -7.12 20.37
CA ILE A 206 8.83 -8.00 19.33
C ILE A 206 7.32 -8.12 19.47
N THR A 207 6.62 -8.11 18.35
CA THR A 207 5.16 -8.17 18.20
C THR A 207 4.72 -9.32 17.32
N THR A 208 3.42 -9.58 17.30
CA THR A 208 2.72 -10.39 16.29
C THR A 208 1.51 -9.61 15.78
N ASN A 209 0.87 -10.14 14.74
CA ASN A 209 -0.41 -9.69 14.23
C ASN A 209 -1.29 -10.93 14.02
N ASN A 210 -2.27 -11.11 14.91
CA ASN A 210 -3.11 -12.30 14.94
C ASN A 210 -4.40 -12.02 14.17
N CYS A 211 -4.70 -12.80 13.13
CA CYS A 211 -6.01 -12.79 12.48
C CYS A 211 -6.94 -13.90 13.01
N CYS A 212 -8.05 -14.11 12.31
CA CYS A 212 -9.36 -13.75 12.78
C CYS A 212 -10.26 -15.00 12.84
N ASP A 213 -10.95 -15.18 13.96
CA ASP A 213 -11.99 -16.19 14.26
C ASP A 213 -11.73 -17.66 13.88
N ALA A 214 -11.11 -18.39 14.81
CA ALA A 214 -11.22 -19.86 14.92
C ALA A 214 -12.02 -20.28 16.18
N GLY A 215 -13.09 -19.54 16.55
CA GLY A 215 -14.04 -19.95 17.59
C GLY A 215 -13.67 -19.61 19.04
N SER A 216 -12.56 -18.89 19.22
CA SER A 216 -12.11 -18.22 20.45
C SER A 216 -10.82 -17.50 20.04
N TRP A 217 -10.68 -16.21 20.35
CA TRP A 217 -9.37 -15.54 20.23
C TRP A 217 -8.41 -16.25 21.17
N SER A 218 -7.69 -17.22 20.63
CA SER A 218 -6.69 -17.95 21.39
C SER A 218 -5.54 -16.99 21.62
N SER A 219 -5.12 -16.87 22.88
CA SER A 219 -3.96 -16.09 23.31
C SER A 219 -2.64 -16.73 22.86
N THR A 220 -2.59 -17.36 21.68
CA THR A 220 -1.56 -18.31 21.26
C THR A 220 -0.16 -17.70 21.37
N TRP A 221 -0.02 -16.41 21.05
CA TRP A 221 1.25 -15.67 21.17
C TRP A 221 1.27 -14.67 22.34
N GLY A 222 0.29 -14.75 23.24
CA GLY A 222 0.21 -13.93 24.45
C GLY A 222 0.87 -14.56 25.68
N SER A 223 1.04 -15.89 25.71
CA SER A 223 1.70 -16.62 26.81
C SER A 223 2.27 -17.97 26.35
N GLY A 224 3.24 -18.53 27.08
CA GLY A 224 3.86 -19.80 26.72
C GLY A 224 5.04 -19.65 25.76
N LEU A 225 5.46 -20.78 25.16
CA LEU A 225 6.57 -20.81 24.19
C LEU A 225 6.18 -20.05 22.92
N GLY A 226 7.06 -19.19 22.42
CA GLY A 226 6.78 -18.35 21.25
C GLY A 226 5.91 -17.13 21.55
N ALA A 227 5.53 -16.87 22.80
CA ALA A 227 4.81 -15.65 23.16
C ALA A 227 5.70 -14.40 23.00
N VAL A 228 5.11 -13.33 22.45
CA VAL A 228 5.80 -12.07 22.18
C VAL A 228 5.55 -11.02 23.27
N GLN A 229 6.29 -9.91 23.21
CA GLN A 229 6.20 -8.83 24.20
C GLN A 229 4.90 -8.01 24.06
N ILE A 230 4.52 -7.68 22.82
CA ILE A 230 3.28 -6.94 22.53
C ILE A 230 2.51 -7.71 21.44
N PRO A 231 1.62 -8.63 21.81
CA PRO A 231 0.77 -9.32 20.84
C PRO A 231 -0.25 -8.34 20.23
N GLY A 232 -0.27 -8.28 18.90
CA GLY A 232 -1.23 -7.48 18.13
C GLY A 232 -2.33 -8.34 17.49
N VAL A 233 -3.41 -7.69 17.10
CA VAL A 233 -4.60 -8.31 16.49
C VAL A 233 -5.00 -7.54 15.24
N ASP A 234 -5.47 -8.28 14.23
CA ASP A 234 -5.90 -7.75 12.95
C ASP A 234 -7.43 -7.66 12.90
N ASP A 235 -7.94 -6.58 12.32
CA ASP A 235 -9.35 -6.21 12.34
C ASP A 235 -9.82 -5.74 10.95
N TYR A 236 -10.61 -6.58 10.28
CA TYR A 236 -11.23 -6.30 8.98
C TYR A 236 -12.76 -6.32 9.02
N PRO A 237 -13.42 -5.47 9.84
CA PRO A 237 -14.86 -5.59 10.13
C PRO A 237 -15.77 -5.50 8.90
N GLN A 238 -15.37 -4.78 7.83
CA GLN A 238 -16.19 -4.61 6.62
C GLN A 238 -16.11 -5.77 5.62
N SER A 239 -15.33 -6.83 5.90
CA SER A 239 -14.93 -7.83 4.90
C SER A 239 -14.20 -7.19 3.70
N PHE A 240 -14.02 -7.97 2.63
CA PHE A 240 -13.41 -7.53 1.37
C PHE A 240 -14.40 -7.55 0.19
N ASP A 241 -15.72 -7.61 0.44
CA ASP A 241 -16.75 -7.52 -0.61
C ASP A 241 -17.04 -6.07 -1.00
N CYS A 242 -16.29 -5.57 -1.99
CA CYS A 242 -16.39 -4.19 -2.46
C CYS A 242 -17.69 -3.87 -3.23
N GLY A 243 -18.42 -4.88 -3.71
CA GLY A 243 -19.58 -4.68 -4.59
C GLY A 243 -20.83 -4.17 -3.86
N ASN A 244 -20.86 -4.28 -2.53
CA ASN A 244 -22.05 -4.07 -1.70
C ASN A 244 -21.86 -2.98 -0.63
N ALA A 245 -21.01 -1.98 -0.91
CA ALA A 245 -20.66 -0.90 0.05
C ALA A 245 -21.88 -0.19 0.70
N ALA A 246 -23.02 -0.10 0.00
CA ALA A 246 -24.23 0.54 0.51
C ALA A 246 -25.06 -0.32 1.48
N THR A 247 -24.87 -1.65 1.48
CA THR A 247 -25.70 -2.61 2.24
C THR A 247 -24.92 -3.39 3.27
N VAL A 248 -23.59 -3.41 3.19
CA VAL A 248 -22.69 -4.10 4.13
C VAL A 248 -22.21 -3.11 5.20
N TRP A 249 -22.39 -3.48 6.47
CA TRP A 249 -21.89 -2.71 7.61
C TRP A 249 -21.46 -3.63 8.75
N GLY A 250 -20.14 -3.85 8.88
CA GLY A 250 -19.51 -4.65 9.93
C GLY A 250 -19.87 -6.14 9.91
N PRO A 251 -19.95 -6.85 8.75
CA PRO A 251 -20.33 -8.26 8.71
C PRO A 251 -19.41 -9.18 9.51
N TRP A 252 -18.14 -8.79 9.74
CA TRP A 252 -17.17 -9.55 10.53
C TRP A 252 -17.01 -9.01 11.96
N GLY A 253 -17.88 -8.10 12.40
CA GLY A 253 -17.96 -7.64 13.78
C GLY A 253 -17.86 -6.12 13.94
N ALA A 254 -17.79 -5.68 15.20
CA ALA A 254 -17.85 -4.27 15.58
C ALA A 254 -16.52 -3.50 15.37
N GLY A 255 -15.46 -4.18 14.92
CA GLY A 255 -14.11 -3.62 14.75
C GLY A 255 -13.47 -3.18 16.08
N VAL A 256 -13.58 -4.00 17.12
CA VAL A 256 -12.98 -3.72 18.43
C VAL A 256 -11.80 -4.64 18.62
N THR A 257 -10.60 -4.08 18.65
CA THR A 257 -9.36 -4.83 18.84
C THR A 257 -9.33 -5.43 20.24
N GLU A 258 -9.07 -6.73 20.30
CA GLU A 258 -8.99 -7.52 21.54
C GLU A 258 -7.75 -7.17 22.37
N LYS A 259 -7.90 -7.19 23.70
CA LYS A 259 -6.77 -7.05 24.64
C LYS A 259 -6.22 -8.43 24.98
N VAL A 260 -5.14 -8.83 24.32
CA VAL A 260 -4.55 -10.17 24.48
C VAL A 260 -3.77 -10.33 25.80
N ARG A 261 -3.18 -9.24 26.32
CA ARG A 261 -2.39 -9.25 27.56
C ARG A 261 -2.70 -8.05 28.44
N ASP A 262 -2.72 -8.25 29.76
CA ASP A 262 -3.08 -7.20 30.70
C ASP A 262 -2.00 -6.17 30.98
N ASP A 263 -0.75 -6.54 30.77
CA ASP A 263 0.46 -5.75 31.02
C ASP A 263 1.04 -5.09 29.75
N ALA A 264 0.40 -5.29 28.59
CA ALA A 264 0.78 -4.73 27.29
C ALA A 264 -0.30 -3.79 26.74
N PRO A 265 0.05 -2.83 25.87
CA PRO A 265 -0.94 -1.99 25.23
C PRO A 265 -1.78 -2.80 24.23
N VAL A 266 -3.03 -2.39 24.02
CA VAL A 266 -3.83 -2.93 22.91
C VAL A 266 -3.23 -2.42 21.60
N PHE A 267 -2.90 -3.35 20.70
CA PHE A 267 -2.26 -3.09 19.43
C PHE A 267 -3.11 -3.65 18.28
N ALA A 268 -3.70 -2.76 17.49
CA ALA A 268 -4.35 -3.10 16.23
C ALA A 268 -3.26 -3.18 15.15
N ALA A 269 -2.77 -4.39 14.87
CA ALA A 269 -1.57 -4.61 14.07
C ALA A 269 -1.80 -4.54 12.56
N GLU A 270 -2.99 -4.88 12.11
CA GLU A 270 -3.57 -4.48 10.83
C GLU A 270 -5.03 -4.09 11.05
N TYR A 271 -5.32 -2.79 11.02
CA TYR A 271 -6.68 -2.29 11.08
C TYR A 271 -7.12 -1.84 9.70
N GLN A 272 -8.27 -2.32 9.26
CA GLN A 272 -8.76 -2.10 7.90
C GLN A 272 -8.84 -0.61 7.54
N ALA A 273 -8.15 -0.28 6.45
CA ALA A 273 -8.09 1.06 5.86
C ALA A 273 -8.46 1.09 4.36
N GLY A 274 -8.85 -0.07 3.84
CA GLY A 274 -9.24 -0.33 2.46
C GLY A 274 -9.68 -1.78 2.30
N ALA A 275 -9.68 -2.28 1.07
CA ALA A 275 -9.95 -3.69 0.79
C ALA A 275 -9.22 -4.13 -0.48
N ILE A 276 -8.86 -5.42 -0.50
CA ILE A 276 -8.56 -6.15 -1.74
C ILE A 276 -9.84 -6.31 -2.57
N ASP A 277 -9.72 -6.37 -3.89
CA ASP A 277 -10.87 -6.48 -4.79
C ASP A 277 -11.16 -7.95 -5.16
N LEU A 278 -11.69 -8.73 -4.19
CA LEU A 278 -11.93 -10.18 -4.37
C LEU A 278 -12.93 -10.50 -5.49
N ASN A 279 -13.86 -9.59 -5.79
CA ASN A 279 -14.96 -9.81 -6.71
C ASN A 279 -14.88 -9.00 -8.02
N ASN A 280 -13.73 -8.37 -8.30
CA ASN A 280 -13.52 -7.54 -9.49
C ASN A 280 -14.50 -6.37 -9.60
N ALA A 281 -14.92 -5.78 -8.48
CA ALA A 281 -15.76 -4.58 -8.45
C ALA A 281 -14.98 -3.31 -8.80
N GLY A 282 -13.66 -3.33 -8.67
CA GLY A 282 -12.74 -2.21 -8.86
C GLY A 282 -12.48 -1.45 -7.56
N TYR A 283 -11.27 -0.88 -7.43
CA TYR A 283 -10.84 -0.22 -6.20
C TYR A 283 -11.61 1.06 -5.85
N ASP A 284 -12.32 1.67 -6.78
CA ASP A 284 -13.27 2.76 -6.47
C ASP A 284 -14.39 2.25 -5.55
N ALA A 285 -14.95 1.07 -5.84
CA ALA A 285 -15.96 0.44 -4.99
C ALA A 285 -15.38 0.01 -3.62
N CYS A 286 -14.13 -0.47 -3.60
CA CYS A 286 -13.43 -0.78 -2.34
C CYS A 286 -13.18 0.47 -1.49
N ARG A 287 -12.93 1.62 -2.15
CA ARG A 287 -12.79 2.92 -1.47
C ARG A 287 -14.11 3.37 -0.85
N ASP A 288 -15.23 3.14 -1.53
CA ASP A 288 -16.57 3.44 -1.01
C ASP A 288 -16.91 2.56 0.21
N LEU A 289 -16.60 1.25 0.16
CA LEU A 289 -16.83 0.30 1.27
C LEU A 289 -16.19 0.76 2.59
N THR A 290 -15.02 1.38 2.49
CA THR A 290 -14.19 1.80 3.63
C THR A 290 -13.99 3.32 3.66
N GLY A 291 -14.96 4.09 3.14
CA GLY A 291 -14.87 5.55 2.99
C GLY A 291 -14.85 6.36 4.30
N VAL A 292 -15.16 7.65 4.21
CA VAL A 292 -15.10 8.57 5.37
C VAL A 292 -16.00 8.12 6.53
N GLN A 293 -17.22 7.66 6.25
CA GLN A 293 -18.16 7.19 7.27
C GLN A 293 -17.62 5.98 8.03
N TYR A 294 -17.06 5.00 7.30
CA TYR A 294 -16.39 3.84 7.90
C TYR A 294 -15.23 4.28 8.80
N THR A 295 -14.36 5.15 8.29
CA THR A 295 -13.18 5.69 9.00
C THR A 295 -13.61 6.39 10.30
N LYS A 296 -14.70 7.17 10.27
CA LYS A 296 -15.27 7.80 11.48
C LYS A 296 -15.84 6.76 12.43
N TYR A 297 -16.70 5.87 11.96
CA TYR A 297 -17.47 4.97 12.83
C TYR A 297 -16.61 3.87 13.47
N PHE A 298 -15.85 3.12 12.68
CA PHE A 298 -15.11 1.96 13.15
C PHE A 298 -13.80 2.37 13.83
N GLN A 299 -13.00 3.25 13.23
CA GLN A 299 -11.67 3.57 13.78
C GLN A 299 -11.76 4.41 15.06
N LYS A 300 -12.58 5.47 15.09
CA LYS A 300 -12.85 6.21 16.34
C LYS A 300 -13.55 5.32 17.37
N GLY A 301 -14.41 4.42 16.91
CA GLY A 301 -15.05 3.40 17.72
C GLY A 301 -14.01 2.57 18.46
N ASN A 302 -13.07 1.98 17.72
CA ASN A 302 -12.02 1.15 18.28
C ASN A 302 -11.14 1.93 19.28
N MET A 303 -10.70 3.15 18.94
CA MET A 303 -9.92 4.02 19.84
C MET A 303 -10.52 4.11 21.25
N ILE A 304 -11.84 4.28 21.34
CA ILE A 304 -12.53 4.45 22.64
C ILE A 304 -12.95 3.11 23.25
N LEU A 305 -13.46 2.17 22.45
CA LEU A 305 -13.99 0.90 22.94
C LEU A 305 -12.88 -0.02 23.43
N SER A 306 -11.81 -0.23 22.65
CA SER A 306 -10.68 -1.06 23.07
C SER A 306 -9.70 -0.29 23.96
N GLY A 307 -9.55 1.02 23.74
CA GLY A 307 -8.48 1.81 24.35
C GLY A 307 -7.13 1.56 23.70
N ALA A 308 -7.10 1.07 22.46
CA ALA A 308 -5.89 0.91 21.68
C ALA A 308 -5.10 2.21 21.59
N THR A 309 -3.78 2.07 21.71
CA THR A 309 -2.82 3.16 21.60
C THR A 309 -1.73 2.87 20.58
N ALA A 310 -1.76 1.69 19.96
CA ALA A 310 -0.97 1.34 18.80
C ALA A 310 -1.91 0.86 17.68
N PHE A 311 -1.79 1.48 16.51
CA PHE A 311 -2.56 1.16 15.32
C PHE A 311 -1.64 1.14 14.13
N ASN A 312 -1.89 0.21 13.23
CA ASN A 312 -1.39 0.24 11.87
C ASN A 312 -2.56 0.10 10.89
N TYR A 313 -2.73 1.09 10.03
CA TYR A 313 -3.80 1.12 9.04
C TYR A 313 -3.36 0.45 7.73
N TYR A 314 -3.94 -0.71 7.44
CA TYR A 314 -3.60 -1.51 6.27
C TYR A 314 -4.66 -1.30 5.16
N MET A 315 -4.38 -0.63 4.03
CA MET A 315 -3.14 0.06 3.60
C MET A 315 -3.21 1.58 3.78
N GLY A 316 -2.05 2.21 4.03
CA GLY A 316 -1.86 3.66 3.89
C GLY A 316 -1.71 4.08 2.42
N PHE A 317 -0.82 3.37 1.73
CA PHE A 317 -0.62 3.40 0.29
C PHE A 317 -0.33 1.98 -0.19
N GLY A 318 -1.16 1.44 -1.09
CA GLY A 318 -0.99 0.07 -1.57
C GLY A 318 0.02 -0.05 -2.72
N GLY A 319 -0.10 0.77 -3.78
CA GLY A 319 0.80 0.78 -4.94
C GLY A 319 0.42 -0.23 -6.03
N THR A 320 1.43 -0.79 -6.72
CA THR A 320 1.23 -1.64 -7.90
C THR A 320 1.89 -3.01 -7.70
N ASN A 321 1.15 -4.08 -8.01
CA ASN A 321 1.71 -5.42 -8.23
C ASN A 321 2.38 -5.50 -9.61
N TRP A 322 3.44 -4.73 -9.82
CA TRP A 322 4.23 -4.77 -11.05
C TRP A 322 4.95 -6.12 -11.20
N GLY A 323 5.35 -6.48 -12.42
CA GLY A 323 5.86 -7.83 -12.68
C GLY A 323 4.81 -8.89 -12.38
N TRP A 324 5.28 -10.01 -11.85
CA TRP A 324 4.48 -11.14 -11.38
C TRP A 324 4.35 -11.13 -9.84
N LEU A 325 4.28 -9.94 -9.23
CA LEU A 325 4.17 -9.78 -7.77
C LEU A 325 2.83 -10.25 -7.21
N ALA A 326 1.73 -10.11 -7.97
CA ALA A 326 0.38 -10.42 -7.50
C ALA A 326 0.22 -11.91 -7.16
N GLN A 327 -0.46 -12.20 -6.06
CA GLN A 327 -1.10 -13.50 -5.88
C GLN A 327 -2.29 -13.61 -6.85
N PRO A 328 -2.42 -14.70 -7.61
CA PRO A 328 -3.39 -14.79 -8.72
C PRO A 328 -4.86 -14.84 -8.28
N ASN A 329 -5.17 -15.22 -7.03
CA ASN A 329 -6.55 -15.49 -6.62
C ASN A 329 -7.30 -14.24 -6.17
N ASP A 330 -6.59 -13.32 -5.52
CA ASP A 330 -7.19 -12.26 -4.69
C ASP A 330 -7.01 -10.85 -5.26
N VAL A 331 -5.97 -10.65 -6.07
CA VAL A 331 -5.62 -9.33 -6.64
C VAL A 331 -5.19 -9.41 -8.09
N TYR A 332 -5.12 -8.26 -8.75
CA TYR A 332 -4.59 -8.08 -10.11
C TYR A 332 -3.43 -7.07 -10.08
N THR A 333 -3.12 -6.42 -11.21
CA THR A 333 -1.96 -5.50 -11.28
C THR A 333 -2.06 -4.34 -10.28
N SER A 334 -3.19 -3.64 -10.23
CA SER A 334 -3.37 -2.59 -9.23
C SER A 334 -3.44 -3.17 -7.82
N TYR A 335 -2.83 -2.47 -6.88
CA TYR A 335 -3.03 -2.65 -5.45
C TYR A 335 -3.38 -1.28 -4.83
N ASP A 336 -4.23 -0.48 -5.50
CA ASP A 336 -4.74 0.79 -4.95
C ASP A 336 -5.38 0.60 -3.58
N TYR A 337 -6.02 -0.55 -3.37
CA TYR A 337 -6.62 -0.99 -2.12
C TYR A 337 -7.82 -0.13 -1.67
N GLY A 338 -8.22 0.87 -2.47
CA GLY A 338 -9.11 1.94 -2.00
C GLY A 338 -8.51 2.71 -0.83
N ALA A 339 -7.17 2.79 -0.74
CA ALA A 339 -6.43 3.37 0.38
C ALA A 339 -6.58 4.90 0.47
N ALA A 340 -6.03 5.49 1.54
CA ALA A 340 -6.03 6.94 1.74
C ALA A 340 -5.24 7.68 0.65
N ILE A 341 -4.14 7.08 0.22
CA ILE A 341 -3.32 7.54 -0.90
C ILE A 341 -3.53 6.53 -2.04
N SER A 342 -4.06 7.00 -3.16
CA SER A 342 -4.32 6.14 -4.33
C SER A 342 -3.02 5.65 -4.99
N GLU A 343 -3.12 4.65 -5.88
CA GLU A 343 -1.99 4.06 -6.62
C GLU A 343 -1.19 5.12 -7.41
N ASP A 344 -1.87 6.12 -7.97
CA ASP A 344 -1.27 7.28 -8.66
C ASP A 344 -0.86 8.42 -7.71
N ARG A 345 -0.85 8.13 -6.40
CA ARG A 345 -0.38 8.96 -5.29
C ARG A 345 -1.24 10.19 -5.00
N GLN A 346 -2.49 10.24 -5.46
CA GLN A 346 -3.41 11.32 -5.10
C GLN A 346 -4.00 11.09 -3.70
N LEU A 347 -4.49 12.17 -3.09
CA LEU A 347 -5.13 12.11 -1.77
C LEU A 347 -6.63 11.93 -1.97
N THR A 348 -7.22 10.99 -1.25
CA THR A 348 -8.67 10.70 -1.28
C THR A 348 -9.40 11.40 -0.13
N ASP A 349 -10.74 11.43 -0.14
CA ASP A 349 -11.51 12.07 0.94
C ASP A 349 -11.24 11.45 2.33
N LYS A 350 -10.99 10.12 2.39
CA LYS A 350 -10.63 9.43 3.64
C LYS A 350 -9.27 9.87 4.19
N TYR A 351 -8.33 10.33 3.35
CA TYR A 351 -7.05 10.88 3.82
C TYR A 351 -7.26 12.07 4.76
N PHE A 352 -8.21 12.95 4.43
CA PHE A 352 -8.47 14.11 5.26
C PHE A 352 -9.16 13.75 6.58
N GLU A 353 -9.88 12.62 6.64
CA GLU A 353 -10.39 12.08 7.89
C GLU A 353 -9.26 11.52 8.77
N TYR A 354 -8.33 10.74 8.21
CA TYR A 354 -7.13 10.32 8.94
C TYR A 354 -6.37 11.52 9.50
N LYS A 355 -6.22 12.59 8.69
CA LYS A 355 -5.60 13.85 9.14
C LYS A 355 -6.29 14.45 10.36
N ARG A 356 -7.63 14.52 10.33
CA ARG A 356 -8.40 15.06 11.46
C ARG A 356 -8.16 14.24 12.73
N GLN A 357 -8.21 12.91 12.63
CA GLN A 357 -7.97 12.00 13.75
C GLN A 357 -6.52 12.08 14.27
N GLY A 358 -5.53 12.05 13.38
CA GLY A 358 -4.11 12.17 13.76
C GLY A 358 -3.78 13.51 14.42
N TYR A 359 -4.34 14.62 13.92
CA TYR A 359 -4.13 15.94 14.52
C TYR A 359 -4.82 16.07 15.88
N PHE A 360 -6.01 15.50 16.02
CA PHE A 360 -6.73 15.41 17.29
C PHE A 360 -5.89 14.68 18.32
N LEU A 361 -5.43 13.47 17.99
CA LEU A 361 -4.64 12.61 18.87
C LEU A 361 -3.32 13.26 19.29
N ARG A 362 -2.66 13.97 18.37
CA ARG A 362 -1.47 14.78 18.69
C ARG A 362 -1.77 15.96 19.62
N ALA A 363 -2.96 16.55 19.54
CA ALA A 363 -3.35 17.66 20.39
C ALA A 363 -3.74 17.22 21.81
N VAL A 364 -4.03 15.92 22.01
CA VAL A 364 -4.49 15.34 23.27
C VAL A 364 -3.60 14.17 23.73
N PRO A 365 -2.31 14.40 24.06
CA PRO A 365 -1.40 13.34 24.51
C PRO A 365 -1.89 12.56 25.74
N GLN A 366 -2.83 13.14 26.51
CA GLN A 366 -3.54 12.49 27.62
C GLN A 366 -4.24 11.19 27.19
N PHE A 367 -4.55 11.01 25.91
CA PHE A 367 -5.18 9.80 25.37
C PHE A 367 -4.31 8.54 25.56
N THR A 368 -2.98 8.70 25.60
CA THR A 368 -2.02 7.59 25.76
C THR A 368 -2.13 6.81 27.07
N ARG A 369 -2.92 7.32 28.03
CA ARG A 369 -3.20 6.69 29.31
C ARG A 369 -4.65 6.98 29.71
N THR A 370 -5.56 6.06 29.38
CA THR A 370 -6.98 6.21 29.71
C THR A 370 -7.60 4.91 30.22
N ASP A 371 -8.50 5.04 31.19
CA ASP A 371 -9.33 3.95 31.70
C ASP A 371 -10.78 4.15 31.23
N ALA A 372 -11.50 3.05 31.01
CA ALA A 372 -12.91 3.12 30.64
C ALA A 372 -13.74 3.74 31.79
N VAL A 373 -14.70 4.60 31.45
CA VAL A 373 -15.61 5.24 32.40
C VAL A 373 -17.05 5.19 31.87
N VAL A 374 -18.02 5.45 32.75
CA VAL A 374 -19.43 5.51 32.35
C VAL A 374 -19.64 6.67 31.38
N ALA A 375 -20.16 6.37 30.19
CA ALA A 375 -20.46 7.37 29.18
C ALA A 375 -21.78 8.10 29.50
N PRO A 376 -21.86 9.41 29.24
CA PRO A 376 -23.13 10.14 29.29
C PRO A 376 -24.04 9.68 28.15
N ALA A 377 -25.33 9.52 28.46
CA ALA A 377 -26.31 9.07 27.49
C ALA A 377 -26.65 10.15 26.46
N ALA A 378 -26.83 9.73 25.21
CA ALA A 378 -27.40 10.54 24.13
C ALA A 378 -28.52 9.74 23.46
N PRO A 379 -29.80 10.08 23.66
CA PRO A 379 -30.92 9.33 23.09
C PRO A 379 -30.78 9.10 21.57
N GLY A 380 -30.97 7.85 21.15
CA GLY A 380 -30.87 7.43 19.75
C GLY A 380 -29.45 7.23 19.22
N LEU A 381 -28.42 7.39 20.06
CA LEU A 381 -27.01 7.21 19.71
C LEU A 381 -26.33 6.21 20.67
N GLU A 382 -25.29 5.55 20.18
CA GLU A 382 -24.40 4.74 21.01
C GLU A 382 -23.34 5.63 21.64
N THR A 383 -23.02 5.38 22.91
CA THR A 383 -22.03 6.17 23.66
C THR A 383 -21.03 5.28 24.41
N ALA A 384 -19.78 5.69 24.42
CA ALA A 384 -18.70 5.08 25.21
C ALA A 384 -17.74 6.18 25.68
N ALA A 385 -17.03 5.97 26.78
CA ALA A 385 -16.13 6.98 27.30
C ALA A 385 -14.88 6.40 27.96
N ARG A 386 -13.79 7.13 27.86
CA ARG A 386 -12.56 6.90 28.63
C ARG A 386 -12.08 8.19 29.26
N SER A 387 -11.41 8.10 30.39
CA SER A 387 -10.82 9.25 31.08
C SER A 387 -9.36 9.00 31.42
N ASN A 388 -8.54 10.04 31.29
CA ASN A 388 -7.18 10.00 31.80
C ASN A 388 -7.22 10.13 33.33
N PRO A 389 -6.70 9.16 34.10
CA PRO A 389 -6.81 9.16 35.55
C PRO A 389 -5.99 10.29 36.22
N ASP A 390 -4.98 10.83 35.54
CA ASP A 390 -4.12 11.89 36.08
C ASP A 390 -4.71 13.28 35.82
N THR A 391 -5.22 13.53 34.60
CA THR A 391 -5.70 14.86 34.19
C THR A 391 -7.21 15.02 34.28
N ARG A 392 -7.96 13.91 34.40
CA ARG A 392 -9.42 13.83 34.30
C ARG A 392 -9.99 14.23 32.93
N THR A 393 -9.14 14.51 31.95
CA THR A 393 -9.56 14.74 30.56
C THR A 393 -10.30 13.51 30.07
N SER A 394 -11.54 13.71 29.63
CA SER A 394 -12.41 12.62 29.22
C SER A 394 -12.76 12.71 27.73
N PHE A 395 -12.79 11.54 27.11
CA PHE A 395 -13.02 11.32 25.69
C PHE A 395 -14.32 10.55 25.54
N VAL A 396 -15.33 11.18 24.95
CA VAL A 396 -16.67 10.59 24.83
C VAL A 396 -16.96 10.30 23.36
N LEU A 397 -17.01 9.01 23.02
CA LEU A 397 -17.53 8.54 21.74
C LEU A 397 -19.04 8.71 21.71
N VAL A 398 -19.52 9.28 20.61
CA VAL A 398 -20.95 9.25 20.21
C VAL A 398 -20.99 8.75 18.78
N ARG A 399 -21.74 7.69 18.50
CA ARG A 399 -21.86 7.14 17.14
C ARG A 399 -23.28 6.71 16.81
N ASN A 400 -23.61 6.76 15.52
CA ASN A 400 -24.91 6.38 14.98
C ASN A 400 -24.74 5.12 14.12
N SER A 401 -25.20 3.97 14.63
CA SER A 401 -25.22 2.70 13.90
C SER A 401 -26.37 2.58 12.90
N GLY A 402 -27.36 3.48 12.97
CA GLY A 402 -28.45 3.53 12.01
C GLY A 402 -28.06 4.20 10.70
N VAL A 403 -28.91 4.04 9.69
CA VAL A 403 -28.74 4.63 8.35
C VAL A 403 -29.35 6.03 8.21
N THR A 404 -30.13 6.49 9.19
CA THR A 404 -30.78 7.80 9.19
C THR A 404 -30.10 8.77 10.15
N PRO A 405 -30.10 10.09 9.87
CA PRO A 405 -29.55 11.08 10.79
C PRO A 405 -30.32 11.13 12.12
N VAL A 406 -29.60 11.29 13.23
CA VAL A 406 -30.16 11.44 14.57
C VAL A 406 -29.79 12.82 15.13
N THR A 407 -30.79 13.53 15.66
CA THR A 407 -30.60 14.78 16.43
C THR A 407 -30.86 14.47 17.90
N SER A 408 -29.93 14.83 18.77
CA SER A 408 -29.97 14.49 20.20
C SER A 408 -29.37 15.61 21.05
N THR A 409 -29.33 15.39 22.36
CA THR A 409 -28.61 16.22 23.32
C THR A 409 -27.80 15.31 24.23
N ILE A 410 -26.60 15.74 24.58
CA ILE A 410 -25.72 15.03 25.51
C ILE A 410 -25.35 15.96 26.66
N ASP A 411 -25.34 15.45 27.88
CA ASP A 411 -24.83 16.18 29.04
C ASP A 411 -23.34 15.87 29.22
N LEU A 412 -22.49 16.84 28.89
CA LEU A 412 -21.05 16.73 29.11
C LEU A 412 -20.64 17.64 30.26
N ALA A 413 -20.19 17.04 31.36
CA ALA A 413 -19.76 17.74 32.58
C ALA A 413 -20.79 18.76 33.13
N GLY A 414 -22.09 18.45 33.06
CA GLY A 414 -23.18 19.31 33.53
C GLY A 414 -23.66 20.33 32.51
N TYR A 415 -23.23 20.21 31.24
CA TYR A 415 -23.64 21.09 30.16
C TYR A 415 -24.46 20.32 29.12
N PRO A 416 -25.74 20.66 28.91
CA PRO A 416 -26.53 20.10 27.81
C PRO A 416 -26.05 20.70 26.49
N LEU A 417 -25.49 19.85 25.62
CA LEU A 417 -24.94 20.23 24.33
C LEU A 417 -25.72 19.57 23.17
N PRO A 418 -25.96 20.30 22.07
CA PRO A 418 -26.67 19.77 20.92
C PRO A 418 -25.80 18.79 20.13
N LEU A 419 -26.41 17.72 19.61
CA LEU A 419 -25.79 16.77 18.69
C LEU A 419 -26.65 16.55 17.45
N ARG A 420 -26.01 16.41 16.30
CA ARG A 420 -26.62 15.89 15.08
C ARG A 420 -25.59 15.04 14.35
N LEU A 421 -25.87 13.74 14.24
CA LEU A 421 -25.00 12.78 13.55
C LEU A 421 -25.75 12.18 12.35
N PRO A 422 -25.17 12.19 11.14
CA PRO A 422 -25.62 11.35 10.02
C PRO A 422 -25.69 9.86 10.39
N GLY A 423 -26.31 9.06 9.53
CA GLY A 423 -26.20 7.60 9.63
C GLY A 423 -24.75 7.16 9.45
N HIS A 424 -24.35 6.11 10.15
CA HIS A 424 -23.00 5.52 10.08
C HIS A 424 -21.87 6.52 10.36
N ASP A 425 -22.11 7.49 11.26
CA ASP A 425 -21.13 8.52 11.61
C ASP A 425 -20.78 8.47 13.10
N ALA A 426 -19.64 9.07 13.48
CA ALA A 426 -19.16 9.14 14.86
C ALA A 426 -18.32 10.38 15.17
N LYS A 427 -18.35 10.78 16.44
CA LYS A 427 -17.57 11.88 17.01
C LYS A 427 -16.87 11.45 18.29
N ILE A 428 -15.67 11.98 18.55
CA ILE A 428 -15.04 11.96 19.87
C ILE A 428 -15.11 13.36 20.47
N LEU A 429 -15.90 13.52 21.52
CA LEU A 429 -16.08 14.78 22.23
C LEU A 429 -15.12 14.86 23.42
N LEU A 430 -14.68 16.08 23.73
CA LEU A 430 -13.77 16.36 24.83
C LEU A 430 -14.46 17.11 25.98
N THR A 431 -14.08 16.75 27.20
CA THR A 431 -14.42 17.47 28.42
C THR A 431 -13.24 17.48 29.38
N ASP A 432 -13.16 18.49 30.25
CA ASP A 432 -12.09 18.68 31.23
C ASP A 432 -10.68 18.68 30.58
N PHE A 433 -10.54 19.47 29.51
CA PHE A 433 -9.32 19.52 28.71
C PHE A 433 -8.62 20.88 28.81
N ALA A 434 -7.37 20.87 29.25
CA ALA A 434 -6.53 22.07 29.28
C ALA A 434 -5.61 22.11 28.05
N PHE A 435 -5.55 23.28 27.39
CA PHE A 435 -4.65 23.51 26.25
C PHE A 435 -4.09 24.92 26.26
N GLY A 436 -2.77 25.07 26.11
CA GLY A 436 -2.12 26.37 26.26
C GLY A 436 -2.44 26.99 27.63
N GLY A 437 -2.97 28.21 27.66
CA GLY A 437 -3.51 28.85 28.86
C GLY A 437 -5.02 28.67 29.06
N GLN A 438 -5.69 27.83 28.27
CA GLN A 438 -7.14 27.66 28.21
C GLN A 438 -7.62 26.42 28.95
N GLU A 439 -8.87 26.45 29.39
CA GLU A 439 -9.56 25.29 29.97
C GLU A 439 -10.92 25.10 29.29
N LEU A 440 -11.03 24.02 28.51
CA LEU A 440 -12.26 23.53 27.93
C LEU A 440 -13.04 22.75 28.97
N ALA A 441 -14.22 23.24 29.33
CA ALA A 441 -15.16 22.49 30.15
C ALA A 441 -15.83 21.40 29.31
N ALA A 442 -16.42 21.76 28.16
CA ALA A 442 -17.03 20.80 27.24
C ALA A 442 -17.20 21.40 25.83
N SER A 443 -17.26 20.55 24.80
CA SER A 443 -17.67 20.93 23.44
C SER A 443 -18.47 19.83 22.75
N SER A 444 -19.47 20.20 21.94
CA SER A 444 -20.12 19.28 20.99
C SER A 444 -19.44 19.25 19.63
N SER A 445 -18.38 20.04 19.45
CA SER A 445 -17.52 20.03 18.27
C SER A 445 -16.27 19.21 18.53
N GLU A 446 -15.75 18.55 17.51
CA GLU A 446 -14.50 17.82 17.61
C GLU A 446 -13.32 18.80 17.55
N LEU A 447 -12.25 18.52 18.30
CA LEU A 447 -11.03 19.29 18.24
C LEU A 447 -10.18 18.80 17.07
N LEU A 448 -9.79 19.69 16.15
CA LEU A 448 -8.77 19.37 15.15
C LEU A 448 -7.39 19.46 15.77
N THR A 449 -7.02 20.64 16.30
CA THR A 449 -5.69 20.86 16.89
C THR A 449 -5.66 22.13 17.74
N THR A 450 -4.58 22.30 18.51
CA THR A 450 -4.30 23.50 19.32
C THR A 450 -2.88 24.00 19.07
N ALA A 451 -2.62 25.30 19.20
CA ALA A 451 -1.27 25.85 19.09
C ALA A 451 -1.11 27.10 19.95
N THR A 452 0.10 27.37 20.44
CA THR A 452 0.43 28.68 21.04
C THR A 452 1.37 29.42 20.11
N LEU A 453 0.90 30.54 19.56
CA LEU A 453 1.55 31.32 18.51
C LEU A 453 1.73 32.76 18.98
N ALA A 454 2.98 33.21 19.12
CA ALA A 454 3.34 34.58 19.52
C ALA A 454 2.59 35.07 20.79
N GLY A 455 2.48 34.21 21.81
CA GLY A 455 1.81 34.54 23.08
C GLY A 455 0.29 34.47 23.07
N ARG A 456 -0.32 34.04 21.97
CA ARG A 456 -1.77 33.79 21.82
C ARG A 456 -2.03 32.30 21.59
N ASP A 457 -3.02 31.76 22.28
CA ASP A 457 -3.48 30.39 22.03
C ASP A 457 -4.40 30.35 20.82
N VAL A 458 -4.39 29.24 20.09
CA VAL A 458 -5.26 28.96 18.95
C VAL A 458 -5.87 27.58 19.18
N GLY A 459 -7.20 27.49 19.06
CA GLY A 459 -7.92 26.22 19.06
C GLY A 459 -8.75 26.11 17.78
N ILE A 460 -8.70 24.97 17.11
CA ILE A 460 -9.52 24.70 15.92
C ILE A 460 -10.50 23.59 16.26
N PHE A 461 -11.79 23.91 16.25
CA PHE A 461 -12.87 22.94 16.44
C PHE A 461 -13.71 22.85 15.18
N TYR A 462 -14.32 21.68 14.96
CA TYR A 462 -15.09 21.44 13.75
C TYR A 462 -16.30 20.52 13.95
N GLY A 463 -17.18 20.56 12.96
CA GLY A 463 -18.31 19.66 12.84
C GLY A 463 -18.80 19.59 11.40
N THR A 464 -19.88 18.86 11.19
CA THR A 464 -20.47 18.73 9.86
C THR A 464 -21.19 20.04 9.49
N ASP A 465 -21.11 20.44 8.23
CA ASP A 465 -21.73 21.67 7.75
C ASP A 465 -23.23 21.71 8.09
N GLY A 466 -23.72 22.86 8.52
CA GLY A 466 -25.11 23.06 8.94
C GLY A 466 -25.50 22.44 10.29
N THR A 467 -24.58 21.81 11.03
CA THR A 467 -24.88 21.24 12.36
C THR A 467 -24.64 22.25 13.49
N PRO A 468 -25.50 22.25 14.54
CA PRO A 468 -25.30 23.13 15.69
C PRO A 468 -24.09 22.68 16.51
N GLY A 469 -23.35 23.65 17.04
CA GLY A 469 -22.20 23.44 17.92
C GLY A 469 -22.24 24.34 19.14
N THR A 470 -21.75 23.83 20.25
CA THR A 470 -21.54 24.58 21.49
C THR A 470 -20.15 24.29 22.04
N THR A 471 -19.43 25.33 22.45
CA THR A 471 -18.15 25.22 23.17
C THR A 471 -18.20 26.03 24.47
N VAL A 472 -17.80 25.42 25.59
CA VAL A 472 -17.81 26.03 26.93
C VAL A 472 -16.39 26.10 27.48
N LEU A 473 -15.94 27.32 27.79
CA LEU A 473 -14.61 27.60 28.33
C LEU A 473 -14.70 28.19 29.74
N SER A 474 -13.69 27.93 30.56
CA SER A 474 -13.64 28.34 31.96
C SER A 474 -12.82 29.61 32.13
N TYR A 475 -13.30 30.61 32.86
CA TYR A 475 -12.58 31.87 33.14
C TYR A 475 -12.80 32.34 34.57
N SER A 476 -11.82 33.03 35.15
CA SER A 476 -11.93 33.56 36.52
C SER A 476 -12.79 34.82 36.60
N SER A 477 -12.94 35.53 35.48
CA SER A 477 -13.80 36.70 35.33
C SER A 477 -14.29 36.81 33.88
N ARG A 478 -15.29 37.66 33.62
CA ARG A 478 -15.89 37.79 32.28
C ARG A 478 -14.83 38.20 31.24
N PRO A 479 -14.55 37.36 30.24
CA PRO A 479 -13.63 37.73 29.16
C PRO A 479 -14.32 38.64 28.13
N ALA A 480 -13.52 39.37 27.36
CA ALA A 480 -13.98 40.09 26.17
C ALA A 480 -14.00 39.12 24.97
N VAL A 481 -15.13 39.07 24.25
CA VAL A 481 -15.33 38.22 23.08
C VAL A 481 -15.58 39.09 21.85
N LYS A 482 -14.79 38.89 20.80
CA LYS A 482 -14.92 39.56 19.51
C LYS A 482 -15.03 38.53 18.40
N VAL A 483 -16.19 38.48 17.74
CA VAL A 483 -16.36 37.71 16.51
C VAL A 483 -15.73 38.50 15.37
N LEU A 484 -14.66 37.95 14.79
CA LEU A 484 -13.92 38.55 13.68
C LEU A 484 -14.55 38.19 12.34
N ASP A 485 -15.13 36.99 12.24
CA ASP A 485 -15.82 36.47 11.06
C ASP A 485 -16.80 35.35 11.48
N GLY A 486 -17.84 35.12 10.69
CA GLY A 486 -18.91 34.15 10.96
C GLY A 486 -19.94 34.58 12.01
N GLN A 487 -20.80 33.65 12.43
CA GLN A 487 -21.91 33.89 13.35
C GLN A 487 -21.73 33.05 14.62
N VAL A 488 -21.43 33.72 15.75
CA VAL A 488 -21.25 33.06 17.05
C VAL A 488 -21.91 33.89 18.13
N ARG A 489 -22.76 33.26 18.95
CA ARG A 489 -23.39 33.88 20.11
C ARG A 489 -22.61 33.52 21.37
N ALA A 490 -22.23 34.54 22.14
CA ALA A 490 -21.53 34.35 23.40
C ALA A 490 -22.43 34.66 24.61
N GLY A 491 -22.36 33.82 25.63
CA GLY A 491 -22.96 34.03 26.95
C GLY A 491 -21.92 33.77 28.04
N TYR A 492 -21.95 34.54 29.13
CA TYR A 492 -21.06 34.33 30.27
C TYR A 492 -21.88 34.27 31.56
N ASP A 493 -21.76 33.16 32.28
CA ASP A 493 -22.42 32.92 33.55
C ASP A 493 -21.53 32.09 34.48
N GLY A 494 -21.48 32.45 35.77
CA GLY A 494 -20.81 31.64 36.80
C GLY A 494 -19.36 31.21 36.52
N GLY A 495 -18.55 32.01 35.81
CA GLY A 495 -17.17 31.62 35.44
C GLY A 495 -17.06 30.86 34.13
N ARG A 496 -18.16 30.68 33.39
CA ARG A 496 -18.21 29.90 32.15
C ARG A 496 -18.58 30.77 30.98
N LEU A 497 -17.74 30.76 29.95
CA LEU A 497 -18.04 31.35 28.65
C LEU A 497 -18.62 30.27 27.74
N ARG A 498 -19.90 30.37 27.41
CA ARG A 498 -20.59 29.53 26.43
C ARG A 498 -20.62 30.22 25.07
N LEU A 499 -20.22 29.49 24.04
CA LEU A 499 -20.29 29.91 22.64
C LEU A 499 -21.21 28.96 21.88
N ASP A 500 -22.28 29.50 21.29
CA ASP A 500 -23.25 28.75 20.47
C ASP A 500 -23.15 29.22 19.01
N TYR A 501 -23.15 28.26 18.09
CA TYR A 501 -22.94 28.50 16.66
C TYR A 501 -23.55 27.38 15.82
N THR A 502 -23.64 27.61 14.50
CA THR A 502 -23.89 26.57 13.50
C THR A 502 -22.64 26.47 12.65
N HIS A 503 -22.13 25.26 12.45
CA HIS A 503 -20.96 25.03 11.59
C HIS A 503 -21.28 25.45 10.15
N GLY A 504 -20.46 26.33 9.60
CA GLY A 504 -20.62 26.89 8.26
C GLY A 504 -19.40 27.72 7.87
N GLY A 505 -18.66 27.26 6.86
CA GLY A 505 -17.39 27.89 6.48
C GLY A 505 -16.36 27.88 7.62
N LEU A 506 -15.80 29.05 7.95
CA LEU A 506 -14.82 29.24 9.03
C LEU A 506 -15.18 30.48 9.87
N ALA A 507 -15.78 30.28 11.05
CA ALA A 507 -15.99 31.37 12.00
C ALA A 507 -14.74 31.60 12.87
N ARG A 508 -14.51 32.84 13.26
CA ARG A 508 -13.28 33.30 13.92
C ARG A 508 -13.64 34.14 15.14
N VAL A 509 -13.23 33.69 16.32
CA VAL A 509 -13.56 34.36 17.58
C VAL A 509 -12.29 34.67 18.36
N LEU A 510 -12.05 35.94 18.64
CA LEU A 510 -10.97 36.37 19.52
C LEU A 510 -11.52 36.58 20.93
N ILE A 511 -10.91 35.92 21.90
CA ILE A 511 -11.26 35.99 23.32
C ILE A 511 -10.05 36.51 24.09
N SER A 512 -10.25 37.46 24.99
CA SER A 512 -9.16 38.08 25.75
C SER A 512 -9.61 38.49 27.16
N GLY A 513 -8.67 38.59 28.09
CA GLY A 513 -8.96 38.88 29.50
C GLY A 513 -9.44 37.63 30.26
N GLY A 514 -10.25 37.84 31.31
CA GLY A 514 -10.79 36.74 32.12
C GLY A 514 -9.74 35.90 32.88
N GLY A 515 -8.53 36.44 33.05
CA GLY A 515 -7.41 35.78 33.73
C GLY A 515 -6.60 34.81 32.88
N ARG A 516 -6.86 34.72 31.56
CA ARG A 516 -6.17 33.80 30.65
C ARG A 516 -5.46 34.52 29.51
N ARG A 517 -4.56 33.80 28.85
CA ARG A 517 -3.93 34.26 27.59
C ARG A 517 -5.01 34.49 26.53
N PRO A 518 -4.81 35.46 25.60
CA PRO A 518 -5.73 35.60 24.48
C PRO A 518 -5.86 34.30 23.68
N LEU A 519 -7.08 33.99 23.26
CA LEU A 519 -7.42 32.82 22.46
C LEU A 519 -8.02 33.27 21.13
N LEU A 520 -7.50 32.75 20.02
CA LEU A 520 -8.17 32.75 18.73
C LEU A 520 -8.82 31.37 18.54
N LEU A 521 -10.15 31.33 18.64
CA LEU A 521 -10.93 30.14 18.36
C LEU A 521 -11.37 30.16 16.90
N LEU A 522 -11.04 29.08 16.19
CA LEU A 522 -11.42 28.83 14.81
C LEU A 522 -12.46 27.70 14.79
N LEU A 523 -13.64 27.98 14.23
CA LEU A 523 -14.77 27.05 14.19
C LEU A 523 -15.09 26.75 12.73
N GLY A 524 -14.74 25.54 12.28
CA GLY A 524 -14.81 25.15 10.87
C GLY A 524 -15.72 23.96 10.60
N THR A 525 -15.84 23.60 9.33
CA THR A 525 -16.50 22.36 8.91
C THR A 525 -15.49 21.23 8.68
N ASP A 526 -15.98 20.00 8.46
CA ASP A 526 -15.18 18.89 7.93
C ASP A 526 -14.37 19.34 6.68
N GLU A 527 -15.00 20.07 5.76
CA GLU A 527 -14.39 20.61 4.53
C GLU A 527 -13.31 21.68 4.82
N THR A 528 -13.64 22.67 5.66
CA THR A 528 -12.68 23.72 6.04
C THR A 528 -11.42 23.12 6.68
N THR A 529 -11.58 22.11 7.54
CA THR A 529 -10.45 21.46 8.22
C THR A 529 -9.65 20.54 7.31
N ALA A 530 -10.23 20.03 6.22
CA ALA A 530 -9.48 19.31 5.18
C ALA A 530 -8.39 20.18 4.54
N SER A 531 -8.55 21.51 4.54
CA SER A 531 -7.54 22.47 4.04
C SER A 531 -6.56 22.99 5.10
N PHE A 532 -6.73 22.64 6.38
CA PHE A 532 -5.82 23.04 7.47
C PHE A 532 -4.67 22.02 7.65
N TRP A 533 -3.48 22.54 7.91
CA TRP A 533 -2.26 21.78 8.16
C TRP A 533 -1.55 22.31 9.39
N ARG A 534 -0.90 21.41 10.13
CA ARG A 534 -0.07 21.76 11.27
C ARG A 534 1.33 21.16 11.12
N TYR A 535 2.33 21.97 11.43
CA TYR A 535 3.70 21.50 11.55
C TYR A 535 4.37 22.16 12.76
N ASP A 536 5.06 21.38 13.60
CA ASP A 536 5.82 21.93 14.73
C ASP A 536 7.28 22.11 14.30
N THR A 537 7.82 23.31 14.53
CA THR A 537 9.20 23.66 14.14
C THR A 537 10.00 24.10 15.36
N ALA A 538 11.33 24.17 15.25
CA ALA A 538 12.18 24.74 16.30
C ALA A 538 11.84 26.21 16.62
N GLY A 539 11.26 26.95 15.67
CA GLY A 539 10.78 28.32 15.85
C GLY A 539 9.34 28.43 16.35
N GLY A 540 8.72 27.31 16.75
CA GLY A 540 7.33 27.22 17.18
C GLY A 540 6.41 26.55 16.15
N PRO A 541 5.14 26.31 16.52
CA PRO A 541 4.15 25.71 15.62
C PRO A 541 3.84 26.62 14.43
N VAL A 542 3.40 26.00 13.35
CA VAL A 542 2.89 26.65 12.14
C VAL A 542 1.55 26.01 11.79
N LEU A 543 0.54 26.84 11.56
CA LEU A 543 -0.72 26.42 10.96
C LEU A 543 -0.85 27.01 9.57
N VAL A 544 -1.21 26.20 8.59
CA VAL A 544 -1.39 26.62 7.19
C VAL A 544 -2.79 26.23 6.74
N HIS A 545 -3.45 27.12 6.02
CA HIS A 545 -4.75 26.87 5.41
C HIS A 545 -4.74 27.23 3.92
N GLY A 546 -5.34 26.39 3.08
CA GLY A 546 -5.52 26.64 1.64
C GLY A 546 -4.50 25.97 0.70
N THR A 547 -3.78 24.95 1.17
CA THR A 547 -2.92 24.09 0.33
C THR A 547 -3.47 22.66 0.30
N ASP A 548 -3.24 21.94 -0.79
CA ASP A 548 -3.65 20.52 -0.93
C ASP A 548 -2.78 19.57 -0.12
N LEU A 549 -1.52 19.94 0.14
CA LEU A 549 -0.60 19.22 1.03
C LEU A 549 0.42 20.18 1.63
N LEU A 550 0.68 20.06 2.95
CA LEU A 550 1.86 20.66 3.57
C LEU A 550 2.85 19.55 3.92
N ARG A 551 3.99 19.50 3.21
CA ARG A 551 4.99 18.45 3.40
C ARG A 551 5.93 18.75 4.57
N SER A 552 6.35 20.01 4.70
CA SER A 552 7.25 20.45 5.76
C SER A 552 7.17 21.95 6.01
N ALA A 553 7.51 22.39 7.21
CA ALA A 553 7.68 23.80 7.53
C ALA A 553 8.93 24.05 8.41
N ALA A 554 9.50 25.24 8.29
CA ALA A 554 10.53 25.76 9.19
C ALA A 554 10.26 27.23 9.49
N VAL A 555 10.56 27.68 10.71
CA VAL A 555 10.50 29.09 11.10
C VAL A 555 11.87 29.52 11.59
N ALA A 556 12.49 30.45 10.86
CA ALA A 556 13.80 31.01 11.21
C ALA A 556 13.89 32.46 10.75
N HIS A 557 14.57 33.31 11.54
CA HIS A 557 14.85 34.71 11.20
C HIS A 557 13.61 35.54 10.79
N GLY A 558 12.43 35.23 11.35
CA GLY A 558 11.18 35.93 11.02
C GLY A 558 10.53 35.50 9.70
N THR A 559 10.97 34.39 9.10
CA THR A 559 10.40 33.82 7.88
C THR A 559 9.86 32.41 8.15
N ALA A 560 8.64 32.13 7.68
CA ALA A 560 8.11 30.78 7.60
C ALA A 560 8.43 30.21 6.20
N ALA A 561 9.26 29.18 6.14
CA ALA A 561 9.59 28.46 4.92
C ALA A 561 8.77 27.17 4.85
N LEU A 562 7.93 27.06 3.82
CA LEU A 562 7.01 25.94 3.61
C LEU A 562 7.41 25.17 2.36
N ARG A 563 7.24 23.85 2.41
CA ARG A 563 7.14 23.01 1.23
C ARG A 563 5.73 22.45 1.17
N ALA A 564 5.01 22.81 0.12
CA ALA A 564 3.58 22.53 -0.01
C ALA A 564 3.22 22.25 -1.45
N ASP A 565 2.11 21.53 -1.65
CA ASP A 565 1.57 21.23 -2.96
C ASP A 565 0.21 21.91 -3.16
N THR A 566 -0.06 22.31 -4.40
CA THR A 566 -1.34 22.90 -4.80
C THR A 566 -1.84 22.36 -6.14
N ALA A 567 -3.13 21.99 -6.20
CA ALA A 567 -3.80 21.44 -7.38
C ALA A 567 -4.35 22.55 -8.28
N ALA A 568 -4.59 23.73 -7.70
CA ALA A 568 -5.07 24.92 -8.37
C ALA A 568 -4.45 26.19 -7.77
N ALA A 569 -4.53 27.29 -8.50
CA ALA A 569 -4.15 28.59 -7.94
C ALA A 569 -5.15 29.00 -6.86
N GLY A 570 -4.68 29.51 -5.73
CA GLY A 570 -5.53 29.76 -4.58
C GLY A 570 -4.89 30.60 -3.48
N SER A 571 -5.69 30.98 -2.50
CA SER A 571 -5.23 31.73 -1.33
C SER A 571 -4.55 30.80 -0.33
N ILE A 572 -3.43 31.24 0.25
CA ILE A 572 -2.79 30.59 1.42
C ILE A 572 -2.89 31.52 2.63
N GLU A 573 -3.19 30.95 3.79
CA GLU A 573 -3.15 31.63 5.09
C GLU A 573 -2.20 30.90 6.04
N VAL A 574 -1.25 31.63 6.64
CA VAL A 574 -0.20 31.08 7.50
C VAL A 574 -0.25 31.75 8.87
N PHE A 575 -0.42 30.96 9.92
CA PHE A 575 -0.30 31.38 11.31
C PHE A 575 1.04 30.88 11.84
N ALA A 576 1.99 31.79 12.04
CA ALA A 576 3.34 31.49 12.51
C ALA A 576 3.93 32.68 13.26
N GLY A 577 4.99 32.44 14.05
CA GLY A 577 5.86 33.49 14.60
C GLY A 577 6.75 34.16 13.55
N ALA A 578 6.20 34.49 12.38
CA ALA A 578 6.92 35.00 11.20
C ALA A 578 6.26 36.25 10.62
N ARG A 579 7.03 37.02 9.87
CA ARG A 579 6.61 38.25 9.17
C ARG A 579 6.60 38.10 7.65
N SER A 580 7.21 37.04 7.13
CA SER A 580 7.21 36.71 5.71
C SER A 580 7.07 35.20 5.50
N VAL A 581 6.62 34.81 4.31
CA VAL A 581 6.39 33.41 3.95
C VAL A 581 7.14 33.10 2.66
N THR A 582 7.82 31.96 2.61
CA THR A 582 8.30 31.36 1.37
C THR A 582 7.63 30.01 1.17
N VAL A 583 7.25 29.69 -0.06
CA VAL A 583 6.68 28.38 -0.42
C VAL A 583 7.46 27.81 -1.59
N ASN A 584 7.96 26.58 -1.45
CA ASN A 584 8.78 25.91 -2.46
C ASN A 584 9.97 26.78 -2.93
N GLY A 585 10.60 27.48 -1.98
CA GLY A 585 11.73 28.38 -2.22
C GLY A 585 11.38 29.75 -2.82
N ARG A 586 10.10 30.06 -3.05
CA ARG A 586 9.64 31.35 -3.60
C ARG A 586 9.02 32.22 -2.52
N LEU A 587 9.40 33.50 -2.47
CA LEU A 587 8.74 34.49 -1.61
C LEU A 587 7.29 34.67 -2.03
N VAL A 588 6.37 34.58 -1.07
CA VAL A 588 4.95 34.85 -1.28
C VAL A 588 4.65 36.25 -0.73
N PRO A 589 4.19 37.21 -1.57
CA PRO A 589 3.69 38.47 -1.07
C PRO A 589 2.49 38.25 -0.16
N THR A 590 2.58 38.74 1.09
CA THR A 590 1.55 38.53 2.11
C THR A 590 1.04 39.83 2.71
N ARG A 591 -0.21 39.82 3.16
CA ARG A 591 -0.79 40.84 4.07
C ARG A 591 -1.20 40.20 5.39
N THR A 592 -1.24 40.97 6.47
CA THR A 592 -1.74 40.50 7.76
C THR A 592 -3.28 40.51 7.78
N SER A 593 -3.91 39.41 8.16
CA SER A 593 -5.36 39.30 8.31
C SER A 593 -5.85 39.91 9.64
N PRO A 594 -7.17 40.12 9.82
CA PRO A 594 -7.74 40.48 11.13
C PRO A 594 -7.47 39.44 12.23
N SER A 595 -7.20 38.19 11.85
CA SER A 595 -6.80 37.12 12.77
C SER A 595 -5.30 37.16 13.12
N GLY A 596 -4.51 38.04 12.51
CA GLY A 596 -3.07 38.14 12.72
C GLY A 596 -2.24 37.08 11.99
N SER A 597 -2.84 36.35 11.04
CA SER A 597 -2.15 35.45 10.10
C SER A 597 -1.64 36.20 8.87
N LEU A 598 -0.72 35.60 8.13
CA LEU A 598 -0.23 36.09 6.85
C LEU A 598 -1.03 35.46 5.71
N VAL A 599 -1.61 36.26 4.82
CA VAL A 599 -2.42 35.80 3.68
C VAL A 599 -1.78 36.20 2.38
N GLY A 600 -1.59 35.24 1.47
CA GLY A 600 -1.03 35.42 0.12
C GLY A 600 -1.74 34.53 -0.90
N ASN A 601 -1.16 34.41 -2.10
CA ASN A 601 -1.67 33.54 -3.16
C ASN A 601 -0.58 32.61 -3.68
N LEU A 602 -0.96 31.40 -4.06
CA LEU A 602 -0.11 30.38 -4.68
C LEU A 602 -0.56 30.08 -6.11
N PRO A 603 0.37 29.70 -7.00
CA PRO A 603 0.02 29.20 -8.33
C PRO A 603 -0.56 27.78 -8.26
N GLY A 604 -1.21 27.35 -9.34
CA GLY A 604 -1.51 25.93 -9.59
C GLY A 604 -0.48 25.30 -10.54
N PRO A 605 -0.63 23.99 -10.85
CA PRO A 605 0.20 23.32 -11.83
C PRO A 605 0.00 23.92 -13.23
N ARG A 606 1.04 23.83 -14.06
CA ARG A 606 0.96 24.11 -15.50
C ARG A 606 0.26 22.95 -16.20
N THR A 607 -0.58 23.27 -17.19
CA THR A 607 -1.21 22.26 -18.06
C THR A 607 -0.15 21.41 -18.76
N VAL A 608 -0.40 20.10 -18.81
CA VAL A 608 0.48 19.10 -19.45
C VAL A 608 -0.19 18.58 -20.71
N ALA A 609 0.57 18.50 -21.80
CA ALA A 609 0.18 17.80 -23.01
C ALA A 609 1.03 16.53 -23.15
N LEU A 610 0.37 15.37 -23.21
CA LEU A 610 1.04 14.08 -23.37
C LEU A 610 1.10 13.70 -24.85
N PRO A 611 2.18 13.02 -25.31
CA PRO A 611 2.31 12.61 -26.70
C PRO A 611 1.30 11.50 -27.05
N ALA A 612 0.92 11.43 -28.32
CA ALA A 612 0.17 10.28 -28.84
C ALA A 612 1.10 9.07 -29.01
N LEU A 613 0.56 7.87 -28.73
CA LEU A 613 1.22 6.59 -28.98
C LEU A 613 0.81 6.05 -30.36
N SER A 614 1.44 6.58 -31.41
CA SER A 614 1.08 6.30 -32.81
C SER A 614 2.16 5.55 -33.61
N GLY A 615 3.35 5.34 -33.04
CA GLY A 615 4.52 4.77 -33.72
C GLY A 615 4.60 3.23 -33.67
N TRP A 616 3.47 2.57 -33.41
CA TRP A 616 3.40 1.13 -33.16
C TRP A 616 4.00 0.28 -34.29
N ARG A 617 4.93 -0.58 -33.92
CA ARG A 617 5.51 -1.65 -34.74
C ARG A 617 5.11 -3.00 -34.18
N GLN A 618 4.97 -4.02 -35.03
CA GLN A 618 4.45 -5.33 -34.63
C GLN A 618 5.34 -6.48 -35.10
N ARG A 619 5.46 -7.52 -34.26
CA ARG A 619 6.09 -8.79 -34.64
C ARG A 619 5.46 -9.97 -33.91
N THR A 620 5.21 -11.05 -34.64
CA THR A 620 4.75 -12.33 -34.06
C THR A 620 5.94 -13.13 -33.52
N GLU A 621 5.72 -13.85 -32.42
CA GLU A 621 6.65 -14.83 -31.87
C GLU A 621 6.01 -16.24 -31.78
N ALA A 622 6.65 -17.12 -31.00
CA ALA A 622 6.53 -18.58 -30.96
C ALA A 622 7.41 -19.33 -31.97
N PRO A 623 8.72 -18.97 -32.14
CA PRO A 623 9.65 -19.87 -32.82
C PRO A 623 9.65 -21.27 -32.17
N GLU A 624 9.40 -21.36 -30.86
CA GLU A 624 9.25 -22.59 -30.08
C GLU A 624 8.11 -23.49 -30.56
N ALA A 625 7.15 -23.00 -31.34
CA ALA A 625 6.12 -23.87 -31.91
C ALA A 625 6.63 -24.65 -33.12
N GLN A 626 7.69 -24.17 -33.79
CA GLN A 626 8.15 -24.73 -35.06
C GLN A 626 8.88 -26.06 -34.85
N PRO A 627 8.72 -27.05 -35.75
CA PRO A 627 9.42 -28.34 -35.65
C PRO A 627 10.95 -28.18 -35.62
N GLY A 628 11.49 -27.29 -36.46
CA GLY A 628 12.93 -27.05 -36.59
C GLY A 628 13.55 -26.12 -35.54
N PHE A 629 12.82 -25.73 -34.50
CA PHE A 629 13.39 -24.92 -33.42
C PHE A 629 14.40 -25.73 -32.60
N ASP A 630 15.59 -25.15 -32.38
CA ASP A 630 16.64 -25.72 -31.55
C ASP A 630 16.39 -25.41 -30.08
N ASP A 631 15.96 -26.42 -29.33
CA ASP A 631 15.77 -26.41 -27.88
C ASP A 631 16.81 -27.29 -27.16
N SER A 632 17.95 -27.61 -27.80
CA SER A 632 18.99 -28.45 -27.20
C SER A 632 19.55 -27.89 -25.88
N ARG A 633 19.41 -26.58 -25.67
CA ARG A 633 19.80 -25.87 -24.44
C ARG A 633 18.70 -25.81 -23.38
N TRP A 634 17.49 -26.27 -23.68
CA TRP A 634 16.40 -26.28 -22.72
C TRP A 634 16.60 -27.39 -21.70
N THR A 635 16.09 -27.15 -20.50
CA THR A 635 16.11 -28.12 -19.41
C THR A 635 15.33 -29.38 -19.84
N ALA A 636 15.95 -30.55 -19.70
CA ALA A 636 15.23 -31.82 -19.81
C ALA A 636 14.22 -31.92 -18.66
N ALA A 637 12.97 -32.23 -18.97
CA ALA A 637 11.94 -32.45 -17.97
C ALA A 637 11.84 -33.95 -17.70
N ASP A 638 12.74 -34.48 -16.87
CA ASP A 638 12.96 -35.92 -16.64
C ASP A 638 12.76 -36.34 -15.16
N ARG A 639 12.30 -35.42 -14.30
CA ARG A 639 12.02 -35.73 -12.89
C ARG A 639 10.83 -36.68 -12.78
N THR A 640 10.92 -37.64 -11.88
CA THR A 640 9.87 -38.65 -11.65
C THR A 640 9.11 -38.46 -10.33
N THR A 641 9.58 -37.54 -9.49
CA THR A 641 9.04 -37.24 -8.15
C THR A 641 8.96 -35.74 -7.92
N SER A 642 8.03 -35.30 -7.07
CA SER A 642 7.88 -33.91 -6.64
C SER A 642 7.63 -33.84 -5.14
N LEU A 643 8.04 -32.74 -4.50
CA LEU A 643 7.68 -32.42 -3.12
C LEU A 643 6.29 -31.79 -2.99
N SER A 644 5.65 -31.48 -4.11
CA SER A 644 4.27 -30.99 -4.11
C SER A 644 3.34 -32.06 -3.53
N PRO A 645 2.34 -31.68 -2.70
CA PRO A 645 1.28 -32.61 -2.31
C PRO A 645 0.45 -33.08 -3.52
N PHE A 646 0.58 -32.40 -4.66
CA PHE A 646 -0.06 -32.75 -5.93
C PHE A 646 0.79 -33.76 -6.71
N GLN A 647 0.17 -34.88 -7.06
CA GLN A 647 0.82 -35.90 -7.88
C GLN A 647 0.56 -35.65 -9.37
N PRO A 648 1.55 -35.87 -10.25
CA PRO A 648 1.36 -35.72 -11.69
C PRO A 648 0.42 -36.82 -12.23
N LEU A 649 -0.44 -36.47 -13.18
CA LEU A 649 -1.35 -37.40 -13.86
C LEU A 649 -0.66 -38.24 -14.93
N THR A 650 0.51 -37.80 -15.38
CA THR A 650 1.39 -38.47 -16.36
C THR A 650 2.85 -38.25 -15.96
N GLN A 651 3.71 -39.23 -16.23
CA GLN A 651 5.16 -39.08 -16.07
C GLN A 651 5.79 -38.57 -17.39
N PRO A 652 6.93 -37.85 -17.35
CA PRO A 652 7.62 -37.32 -16.16
C PRO A 652 6.84 -36.17 -15.48
N VAL A 653 7.31 -35.68 -14.33
CA VAL A 653 6.79 -34.49 -13.66
C VAL A 653 7.02 -33.26 -14.54
N LEU A 654 5.96 -32.53 -14.88
CA LEU A 654 5.99 -31.33 -15.73
C LEU A 654 5.61 -30.04 -14.96
N PHE A 655 5.82 -30.04 -13.64
CA PHE A 655 5.60 -28.85 -12.82
C PHE A 655 6.76 -27.88 -13.03
N SER A 656 6.49 -26.63 -13.41
CA SER A 656 7.53 -25.64 -13.76
C SER A 656 8.46 -25.32 -12.59
N ASP A 657 7.92 -25.32 -11.36
CA ASP A 657 8.66 -25.03 -10.13
C ASP A 657 9.77 -26.04 -9.84
N GLU A 658 9.56 -27.31 -10.23
CA GLU A 658 10.59 -28.35 -10.11
C GLU A 658 11.80 -28.06 -10.99
N TYR A 659 11.65 -27.24 -12.03
CA TYR A 659 12.74 -26.89 -12.94
C TYR A 659 13.25 -25.45 -12.76
N GLY A 660 12.88 -24.79 -11.65
CA GLY A 660 13.33 -23.44 -11.32
C GLY A 660 12.60 -22.32 -12.07
N PHE A 661 11.43 -22.61 -12.66
CA PHE A 661 10.63 -21.64 -13.41
C PHE A 661 9.36 -21.27 -12.64
N HIS A 662 9.42 -20.11 -11.97
CA HIS A 662 8.43 -19.72 -10.96
C HIS A 662 7.49 -18.60 -11.41
N THR A 663 7.78 -17.90 -12.51
CA THR A 663 7.06 -16.68 -12.89
C THR A 663 6.73 -16.63 -14.39
N GLY A 664 5.53 -16.14 -14.70
CA GLY A 664 5.08 -15.86 -16.06
C GLY A 664 5.01 -17.08 -16.99
N SER A 665 5.06 -16.84 -18.29
CA SER A 665 4.87 -17.91 -19.28
C SER A 665 6.00 -18.96 -19.25
N VAL A 666 5.65 -20.23 -19.45
CA VAL A 666 6.58 -21.36 -19.50
C VAL A 666 6.28 -22.21 -20.74
N TRP A 667 7.30 -22.51 -21.53
CA TRP A 667 7.20 -23.40 -22.68
C TRP A 667 7.55 -24.84 -22.33
N TYR A 668 6.80 -25.76 -22.93
CA TYR A 668 7.04 -27.20 -22.94
C TYR A 668 7.16 -27.67 -24.38
N ARG A 669 8.14 -28.52 -24.67
CA ARG A 669 8.33 -29.15 -25.97
C ARG A 669 8.49 -30.66 -25.79
N GLY A 670 7.47 -31.40 -26.20
CA GLY A 670 7.41 -32.85 -26.16
C GLY A 670 7.73 -33.47 -27.52
N ARG A 671 8.74 -34.33 -27.58
CA ARG A 671 9.12 -35.10 -28.77
C ARG A 671 8.62 -36.52 -28.68
N PHE A 672 8.02 -37.01 -29.75
CA PHE A 672 7.58 -38.40 -29.85
C PHE A 672 7.67 -38.88 -31.30
N THR A 673 7.59 -40.19 -31.50
CA THR A 673 7.47 -40.78 -32.84
C THR A 673 5.99 -41.00 -33.13
N ALA A 674 5.50 -40.40 -34.21
CA ALA A 674 4.10 -40.52 -34.58
C ALA A 674 3.76 -41.95 -35.05
N THR A 675 2.61 -42.45 -34.64
CA THR A 675 2.01 -43.69 -35.13
C THR A 675 1.05 -43.44 -36.29
N GLY A 676 0.56 -42.21 -36.42
CA GLY A 676 -0.49 -41.81 -37.35
C GLY A 676 -1.91 -42.16 -36.87
N ALA A 677 -2.02 -42.78 -35.69
CA ALA A 677 -3.30 -43.12 -35.05
C ALA A 677 -3.76 -42.06 -34.04
N GLU A 678 -2.94 -41.03 -33.77
CA GLU A 678 -3.26 -39.98 -32.82
C GLU A 678 -4.41 -39.10 -33.34
N THR A 679 -5.50 -39.00 -32.58
CA THR A 679 -6.68 -38.19 -32.92
C THR A 679 -6.84 -36.99 -32.00
N THR A 680 -6.33 -37.05 -30.77
CA THR A 680 -6.39 -35.98 -29.77
C THR A 680 -5.05 -35.78 -29.07
N VAL A 681 -4.80 -34.54 -28.67
CA VAL A 681 -3.84 -34.16 -27.64
C VAL A 681 -4.65 -33.80 -26.40
N ASP A 682 -4.43 -34.51 -25.30
CA ASP A 682 -5.13 -34.30 -24.03
C ASP A 682 -4.16 -33.77 -22.99
N LEU A 683 -4.38 -32.52 -22.57
CA LEU A 683 -3.54 -31.81 -21.61
C LEU A 683 -4.32 -31.46 -20.36
N ASN A 684 -3.57 -31.21 -19.29
CA ASN A 684 -4.07 -30.67 -18.06
C ASN A 684 -3.02 -29.74 -17.45
N ALA A 685 -3.41 -28.52 -17.11
CA ALA A 685 -2.49 -27.51 -16.61
C ALA A 685 -3.03 -26.78 -15.38
N ILE A 686 -2.15 -26.43 -14.45
CA ILE A 686 -2.44 -25.48 -13.37
C ILE A 686 -1.69 -24.20 -13.64
N THR A 687 -2.41 -23.08 -13.62
CA THR A 687 -1.86 -21.77 -13.96
C THR A 687 -1.99 -20.74 -12.84
N GLY A 688 -2.79 -21.04 -11.81
CA GLY A 688 -3.44 -20.02 -10.99
C GLY A 688 -4.67 -19.46 -11.69
N LYS A 689 -5.54 -18.76 -10.94
CA LYS A 689 -6.74 -18.11 -11.48
C LYS A 689 -6.40 -17.31 -12.73
N ARG A 690 -7.29 -17.35 -13.72
CA ARG A 690 -7.25 -16.49 -14.92
C ARG A 690 -6.14 -16.84 -15.93
N GLY A 691 -5.33 -17.86 -15.68
CA GLY A 691 -4.34 -18.36 -16.63
C GLY A 691 -4.93 -19.23 -17.74
N ASN A 692 -4.19 -19.37 -18.84
CA ASN A 692 -4.54 -20.29 -19.93
C ASN A 692 -3.26 -20.93 -20.50
N TYR A 693 -3.44 -21.88 -21.41
CA TYR A 693 -2.34 -22.46 -22.16
C TYR A 693 -2.69 -22.62 -23.64
N LEU A 694 -1.68 -22.48 -24.49
CA LEU A 694 -1.79 -22.51 -25.94
C LEU A 694 -1.01 -23.72 -26.49
N VAL A 695 -1.55 -24.38 -27.53
CA VAL A 695 -1.06 -25.67 -28.00
C VAL A 695 -0.76 -25.66 -29.49
N TRP A 696 0.41 -26.17 -29.87
CA TRP A 696 0.82 -26.40 -31.25
C TRP A 696 1.34 -27.81 -31.45
N LEU A 697 1.06 -28.40 -32.61
CA LEU A 697 1.63 -29.67 -33.03
C LEU A 697 2.30 -29.50 -34.39
N ASN A 698 3.59 -29.79 -34.47
CA ASN A 698 4.43 -29.54 -35.67
C ASN A 698 4.28 -28.11 -36.23
N GLY A 699 4.20 -27.09 -35.36
CA GLY A 699 4.00 -25.69 -35.75
C GLY A 699 2.56 -25.29 -36.07
N ARG A 700 1.63 -26.25 -36.17
CA ARG A 700 0.20 -25.97 -36.37
C ARG A 700 -0.47 -25.68 -35.04
N TYR A 701 -1.05 -24.49 -34.90
CA TYR A 701 -1.87 -24.13 -33.73
C TYR A 701 -3.12 -25.03 -33.67
N LEU A 702 -3.33 -25.68 -32.53
CA LEU A 702 -4.47 -26.55 -32.28
C LEU A 702 -5.56 -25.85 -31.46
N GLY A 703 -5.18 -24.92 -30.58
CA GLY A 703 -6.13 -24.18 -29.74
C GLY A 703 -5.52 -23.71 -28.42
N ALA A 704 -6.39 -23.21 -27.56
CA ALA A 704 -6.08 -22.87 -26.18
C ALA A 704 -7.16 -23.41 -25.25
N ALA A 705 -6.80 -23.64 -23.99
CA ALA A 705 -7.75 -23.96 -22.93
C ALA A 705 -7.43 -23.16 -21.67
N ALA A 706 -8.44 -22.94 -20.84
CA ALA A 706 -8.25 -22.33 -19.53
C ALA A 706 -7.39 -23.25 -18.66
N GLY A 707 -6.45 -22.65 -17.93
CA GLY A 707 -5.73 -23.37 -16.89
C GLY A 707 -6.61 -23.53 -15.66
N GLY A 708 -6.26 -24.52 -14.86
CA GLY A 708 -7.03 -24.86 -13.68
C GLY A 708 -6.81 -23.92 -12.51
N VAL A 709 -7.86 -23.84 -11.69
CA VAL A 709 -7.88 -23.26 -10.35
C VAL A 709 -8.28 -24.38 -9.41
N GLU A 710 -7.58 -24.51 -8.29
CA GLU A 710 -8.05 -25.35 -7.20
C GLU A 710 -8.86 -24.49 -6.24
N ALA A 711 -9.93 -25.04 -5.68
CA ALA A 711 -10.65 -24.37 -4.61
C ALA A 711 -9.68 -24.13 -3.46
N ASP A 712 -9.60 -22.88 -3.03
CA ASP A 712 -8.80 -22.51 -1.87
C ASP A 712 -9.26 -23.39 -0.68
N SER A 713 -8.33 -24.23 -0.22
CA SER A 713 -8.29 -24.93 1.08
C SER A 713 -9.18 -26.13 1.39
N GLU A 714 -9.64 -26.98 0.46
CA GLU A 714 -10.21 -28.29 0.89
C GLU A 714 -9.74 -29.51 0.08
N PRO A 715 -9.13 -30.52 0.73
CA PRO A 715 -8.91 -31.82 0.11
C PRO A 715 -10.25 -32.54 -0.19
N PRO A 716 -10.29 -33.40 -1.23
CA PRO A 716 -9.16 -33.80 -2.06
C PRO A 716 -8.86 -32.81 -3.18
N ALA A 717 -7.56 -32.64 -3.45
CA ALA A 717 -7.03 -31.91 -4.59
C ALA A 717 -7.76 -32.28 -5.89
N ASN A 718 -8.18 -31.26 -6.66
CA ASN A 718 -8.88 -31.47 -7.92
C ASN A 718 -7.98 -32.28 -8.89
N PRO A 719 -8.35 -33.51 -9.29
CA PRO A 719 -7.52 -34.37 -10.12
C PRO A 719 -7.46 -33.92 -11.58
N ALA A 720 -8.33 -32.99 -12.00
CA ALA A 720 -8.29 -32.42 -13.34
C ALA A 720 -8.64 -30.92 -13.33
N PRO A 721 -7.72 -30.06 -12.88
CA PRO A 721 -8.06 -28.68 -12.62
C PRO A 721 -8.22 -27.85 -13.90
N GLY A 722 -7.47 -28.14 -14.97
CA GLY A 722 -7.54 -27.40 -16.24
C GLY A 722 -7.45 -28.28 -17.48
N PRO A 723 -8.38 -29.25 -17.68
CA PRO A 723 -8.32 -30.19 -18.79
C PRO A 723 -8.58 -29.49 -20.12
N GLY A 724 -7.90 -29.94 -21.16
CA GLY A 724 -8.09 -29.49 -22.53
C GLY A 724 -7.82 -30.63 -23.50
N SER A 725 -8.71 -30.79 -24.47
CA SER A 725 -8.60 -31.80 -25.52
C SER A 725 -8.60 -31.12 -26.87
N PHE A 726 -7.58 -31.41 -27.68
CA PHE A 726 -7.32 -30.74 -28.95
C PHE A 726 -7.28 -31.75 -30.08
N VAL A 727 -8.10 -31.55 -31.11
CA VAL A 727 -8.17 -32.44 -32.27
C VAL A 727 -6.88 -32.36 -33.07
N VAL A 728 -6.30 -33.53 -33.37
CA VAL A 728 -5.18 -33.67 -34.31
C VAL A 728 -5.75 -33.67 -35.74
N PRO A 729 -5.42 -32.68 -36.59
CA PRO A 729 -5.87 -32.66 -37.97
C PRO A 729 -5.37 -33.89 -38.75
N ALA A 730 -6.27 -34.48 -39.55
CA ALA A 730 -5.92 -35.62 -40.40
C ALA A 730 -4.73 -35.28 -41.32
N GLY A 731 -3.74 -36.18 -41.37
CA GLY A 731 -2.53 -36.01 -42.19
C GLY A 731 -1.47 -35.08 -41.59
N LEU A 732 -1.66 -34.53 -40.39
CA LEU A 732 -0.62 -33.73 -39.72
C LEU A 732 0.54 -34.57 -39.18
N LEU A 733 0.28 -35.84 -38.84
CA LEU A 733 1.23 -36.79 -38.31
C LEU A 733 1.39 -37.97 -39.27
N GLU A 734 2.63 -38.16 -39.76
CA GLU A 734 2.98 -39.29 -40.60
C GLU A 734 3.52 -40.45 -39.74
N PRO A 735 3.05 -41.70 -39.93
CA PRO A 735 3.57 -42.85 -39.19
C PRO A 735 5.09 -42.99 -39.30
N GLY A 736 5.76 -43.17 -38.16
CA GLY A 736 7.22 -43.33 -38.05
C GLY A 736 8.01 -42.01 -38.08
N SER A 737 7.37 -40.87 -38.35
CA SER A 737 8.04 -39.57 -38.39
C SER A 737 8.17 -38.93 -36.99
N PRO A 738 9.25 -38.18 -36.72
CA PRO A 738 9.35 -37.41 -35.49
C PRO A 738 8.32 -36.29 -35.46
N ALA A 739 7.70 -36.08 -34.32
CA ALA A 739 6.72 -35.03 -34.09
C ALA A 739 7.04 -34.22 -32.83
N VAL A 740 6.59 -32.98 -32.82
CA VAL A 740 6.82 -32.03 -31.72
C VAL A 740 5.51 -31.40 -31.28
N LEU A 741 5.14 -31.66 -30.03
CA LEU A 741 4.08 -30.98 -29.30
C LEU A 741 4.69 -29.80 -28.53
N SER A 742 4.23 -28.59 -28.81
CA SER A 742 4.68 -27.37 -28.11
C SER A 742 3.52 -26.76 -27.33
N VAL A 743 3.72 -26.49 -26.05
CA VAL A 743 2.70 -25.94 -25.15
C VAL A 743 3.26 -24.72 -24.44
N LEU A 744 2.53 -23.60 -24.51
CA LEU A 744 2.83 -22.39 -23.73
C LEU A 744 1.84 -22.31 -22.58
N VAL A 745 2.30 -22.50 -21.35
CA VAL A 745 1.47 -22.41 -20.14
C VAL A 745 1.74 -21.07 -19.45
N GLN A 746 0.70 -20.37 -19.04
CA GLN A 746 0.84 -19.08 -18.36
C GLN A 746 0.77 -19.26 -16.84
N ASN A 747 1.90 -19.16 -16.15
CA ASN A 747 1.91 -19.11 -14.69
C ASN A 747 1.56 -17.69 -14.21
N MET A 748 0.41 -17.55 -13.55
CA MET A 748 -0.12 -16.28 -13.06
C MET A 748 0.43 -15.87 -11.69
N GLY A 749 1.39 -16.61 -11.14
CA GLY A 749 1.87 -16.49 -9.76
C GLY A 749 1.39 -17.64 -8.90
N HIS A 750 1.83 -17.68 -7.65
CA HIS A 750 1.55 -18.75 -6.69
C HIS A 750 0.60 -18.29 -5.59
N ASN A 751 -0.17 -19.23 -5.05
CA ASN A 751 -1.04 -18.96 -3.92
C ASN A 751 -0.18 -18.70 -2.67
N ASP A 752 -0.77 -18.06 -1.67
CA ASP A 752 -0.20 -17.85 -0.36
C ASP A 752 -0.06 -19.16 0.45
N ASP A 753 0.35 -19.08 1.71
CA ASP A 753 0.41 -20.23 2.65
C ASP A 753 -0.32 -19.93 3.97
N TRP A 754 -1.46 -19.23 3.92
CA TRP A 754 -2.10 -18.66 5.12
C TRP A 754 -2.41 -19.70 6.21
N THR A 755 -2.78 -20.92 5.83
CA THR A 755 -3.07 -22.05 6.74
C THR A 755 -1.84 -22.87 7.16
N ALA A 756 -0.64 -22.53 6.67
CA ALA A 756 0.63 -23.19 6.97
C ALA A 756 0.62 -24.72 6.74
N ASP A 757 -0.08 -25.22 5.73
CA ASP A 757 -0.17 -26.66 5.44
C ASP A 757 0.52 -27.07 4.12
N ASP A 758 1.18 -26.12 3.45
CA ASP A 758 1.79 -26.25 2.12
C ASP A 758 0.82 -26.58 0.98
N ASN A 759 -0.48 -26.79 1.21
CA ASN A 759 -1.42 -27.18 0.15
C ASN A 759 -1.61 -26.03 -0.85
N ARG A 760 -1.76 -24.80 -0.34
CA ARG A 760 -1.89 -23.60 -1.16
C ARG A 760 -0.55 -23.25 -1.81
N PHE A 761 0.51 -23.08 -1.00
CA PHE A 761 1.80 -22.61 -1.48
C PHE A 761 2.51 -23.59 -2.42
N ARG A 762 2.50 -24.90 -2.13
CA ARG A 762 3.16 -25.92 -2.98
C ARG A 762 2.30 -26.44 -4.11
N GLN A 763 1.10 -25.89 -4.33
CA GLN A 763 0.32 -26.17 -5.53
C GLN A 763 1.18 -25.89 -6.77
N PRO A 764 1.32 -26.85 -7.71
CA PRO A 764 2.26 -26.68 -8.80
C PRO A 764 1.74 -25.67 -9.84
N ARG A 765 2.64 -25.26 -10.72
CA ARG A 765 2.32 -24.54 -11.96
C ARG A 765 2.85 -25.33 -13.14
N GLY A 766 2.23 -25.21 -14.30
CA GLY A 766 2.63 -25.95 -15.49
C GLY A 766 1.69 -27.08 -15.87
N LEU A 767 2.21 -28.06 -16.58
CA LEU A 767 1.44 -29.24 -16.99
C LEU A 767 1.39 -30.24 -15.83
N VAL A 768 0.19 -30.68 -15.47
CA VAL A 768 -0.02 -31.77 -14.52
C VAL A 768 -0.37 -33.08 -15.23
N GLY A 769 -0.76 -33.02 -16.51
CA GLY A 769 -0.98 -34.18 -17.35
C GLY A 769 -0.79 -33.84 -18.83
N ALA A 770 -0.18 -34.75 -19.59
CA ALA A 770 -0.06 -34.61 -21.04
C ALA A 770 -0.06 -35.99 -21.72
N ARG A 771 -1.00 -36.20 -22.65
CA ARG A 771 -1.12 -37.43 -23.45
C ARG A 771 -1.35 -37.09 -24.91
N ILE A 772 -0.76 -37.89 -25.80
CA ILE A 772 -1.12 -37.94 -27.22
C ILE A 772 -1.17 -39.41 -27.64
N GLY A 773 -2.39 -39.95 -27.80
CA GLY A 773 -2.60 -41.39 -27.96
C GLY A 773 -1.88 -42.20 -26.85
N THR A 774 -1.04 -43.17 -27.25
CA THR A 774 -0.19 -43.96 -26.35
C THR A 774 1.29 -43.64 -26.50
N ALA A 775 1.64 -42.48 -27.04
CA ALA A 775 3.02 -42.13 -27.33
C ALA A 775 3.81 -41.83 -26.05
N ASP A 776 5.05 -42.33 -26.01
CA ASP A 776 6.06 -41.88 -25.04
C ASP A 776 6.64 -40.55 -25.51
N ILE A 777 6.62 -39.55 -24.63
CA ILE A 777 7.00 -38.16 -24.97
C ILE A 777 8.25 -37.77 -24.19
N ASP A 778 9.31 -37.39 -24.88
CA ASP A 778 10.53 -36.80 -24.31
C ASP A 778 10.35 -35.27 -24.18
N TRP A 779 10.36 -34.77 -22.95
CA TRP A 779 10.00 -33.38 -22.66
C TRP A 779 11.20 -32.48 -22.40
N ARG A 780 11.12 -31.27 -22.95
CA ARG A 780 11.99 -30.12 -22.63
C ARG A 780 11.12 -28.98 -22.11
N ILE A 781 11.67 -28.21 -21.17
CA ILE A 781 10.98 -27.09 -20.51
C ILE A 781 11.86 -25.85 -20.46
N GLN A 782 11.25 -24.68 -20.66
CA GLN A 782 11.91 -23.38 -20.58
C GLN A 782 10.95 -22.29 -20.09
N GLY A 783 11.24 -21.73 -18.92
CA GLY A 783 10.59 -20.51 -18.43
C GLY A 783 11.45 -19.27 -18.66
N THR A 784 11.53 -18.43 -17.63
CA THR A 784 12.35 -17.21 -17.59
C THR A 784 13.82 -17.47 -17.97
N ALA A 785 14.47 -16.44 -18.54
CA ALA A 785 15.91 -16.44 -18.77
C ALA A 785 16.67 -16.06 -17.48
N ARG A 786 17.92 -15.61 -17.62
CA ARG A 786 18.73 -15.07 -16.51
C ARG A 786 17.97 -13.94 -15.79
N ILE A 787 18.08 -13.92 -14.47
CA ILE A 787 17.52 -12.88 -13.60
C ILE A 787 18.07 -11.52 -14.04
N ASP A 788 17.16 -10.56 -14.26
CA ASP A 788 17.51 -9.15 -14.48
C ASP A 788 18.01 -8.56 -13.14
N PRO A 789 19.26 -8.08 -13.05
CA PRO A 789 19.81 -7.60 -11.78
C PRO A 789 19.17 -6.29 -11.29
N ILE A 790 18.50 -5.53 -12.16
CA ILE A 790 17.83 -4.28 -11.79
C ILE A 790 16.36 -4.53 -11.49
N ARG A 791 15.67 -5.25 -12.38
CA ARG A 791 14.22 -5.48 -12.27
C ARG A 791 13.89 -6.72 -11.43
N GLY A 792 14.82 -7.64 -11.25
CA GLY A 792 14.71 -8.84 -10.42
C GLY A 792 13.98 -10.01 -11.09
N GLY A 793 13.85 -11.11 -10.34
CA GLY A 793 13.30 -12.39 -10.84
C GLY A 793 11.79 -12.40 -11.11
N LEU A 794 11.06 -11.39 -10.64
CA LEU A 794 9.61 -11.29 -10.81
C LEU A 794 9.18 -10.46 -12.03
N ASN A 795 10.10 -9.78 -12.73
CA ASN A 795 9.72 -8.85 -13.80
C ASN A 795 9.27 -9.56 -15.08
N ASN A 796 10.08 -10.50 -15.56
CA ASN A 796 9.86 -11.19 -16.83
C ASN A 796 9.29 -12.59 -16.59
N GLY A 797 8.53 -13.10 -17.56
CA GLY A 797 8.25 -14.51 -17.76
C GLY A 797 9.18 -15.18 -18.77
N GLY A 798 8.71 -16.27 -19.37
CA GLY A 798 9.40 -17.05 -20.40
C GLY A 798 8.76 -16.96 -21.79
N LEU A 799 8.17 -15.84 -22.19
CA LEU A 799 7.91 -15.57 -23.60
C LEU A 799 9.23 -15.43 -24.38
N TYR A 800 9.20 -15.71 -25.68
CA TYR A 800 10.41 -15.59 -26.50
C TYR A 800 10.95 -14.16 -26.48
N GLY A 801 10.06 -13.18 -26.65
CA GLY A 801 10.36 -11.76 -26.69
C GLY A 801 10.91 -11.25 -25.37
N GLU A 802 10.43 -11.77 -24.23
CA GLU A 802 11.03 -11.46 -22.92
C GLU A 802 12.48 -11.94 -22.87
N ARG A 803 12.75 -13.20 -23.22
CA ARG A 803 14.12 -13.76 -23.24
C ARG A 803 15.03 -13.10 -24.29
N ALA A 804 14.45 -12.60 -25.39
CA ALA A 804 15.16 -11.93 -26.47
C ALA A 804 15.33 -10.42 -26.25
N GLY A 805 14.81 -9.87 -25.14
CA GLY A 805 14.92 -8.46 -24.77
C GLY A 805 14.01 -7.52 -25.57
N TRP A 806 12.89 -8.01 -26.10
CA TRP A 806 11.90 -7.24 -26.87
C TRP A 806 11.05 -6.31 -25.99
N SER A 807 11.16 -6.36 -24.68
CA SER A 807 10.60 -5.35 -23.77
C SER A 807 11.57 -4.21 -23.47
N LEU A 808 12.88 -4.41 -23.70
CA LEU A 808 13.92 -3.51 -23.26
C LEU A 808 14.02 -2.24 -24.13
N PRO A 809 14.43 -1.10 -23.54
CA PRO A 809 14.89 0.06 -24.29
C PRO A 809 16.02 -0.30 -25.27
N GLY A 810 16.13 0.45 -26.37
CA GLY A 810 17.24 0.35 -27.33
C GLY A 810 17.30 -0.94 -28.17
N PHE A 811 16.37 -1.88 -27.97
CA PHE A 811 16.18 -3.02 -28.86
C PHE A 811 15.95 -2.57 -30.30
N ALA A 812 16.71 -3.12 -31.25
CA ALA A 812 16.61 -2.78 -32.67
C ALA A 812 15.37 -3.41 -33.33
N ASP A 813 14.22 -2.74 -33.19
CA ASP A 813 12.94 -3.11 -33.81
C ASP A 813 12.65 -2.37 -35.13
N GLY A 814 13.57 -1.55 -35.65
CA GLY A 814 13.35 -0.77 -36.88
C GLY A 814 13.08 -1.60 -38.16
N ARG A 815 13.26 -2.94 -38.09
CA ARG A 815 12.87 -3.87 -39.17
C ARG A 815 11.50 -4.50 -38.96
N TRP A 816 10.83 -4.22 -37.85
CA TRP A 816 9.47 -4.69 -37.60
C TRP A 816 8.51 -3.89 -38.47
N PRO A 817 7.53 -4.54 -39.11
CA PRO A 817 6.50 -3.82 -39.86
C PRO A 817 5.67 -2.92 -38.93
N ALA A 818 5.04 -1.90 -39.50
CA ALA A 818 4.03 -1.12 -38.81
C ALA A 818 2.91 -2.03 -38.28
N ALA A 819 2.38 -1.73 -37.09
CA ALA A 819 1.36 -2.55 -36.45
C ALA A 819 0.02 -2.46 -37.19
N SER A 820 -0.48 -3.60 -37.68
CA SER A 820 -1.86 -3.72 -38.15
C SER A 820 -2.85 -3.78 -36.98
N LYS A 821 -2.35 -4.09 -35.77
CA LYS A 821 -3.13 -4.35 -34.54
C LYS A 821 -4.03 -5.57 -34.63
N THR A 822 -4.07 -6.27 -35.75
CA THR A 822 -4.68 -7.59 -35.88
C THR A 822 -3.62 -8.65 -35.64
N VAL A 823 -3.90 -9.56 -34.72
CA VAL A 823 -3.00 -10.66 -34.35
C VAL A 823 -3.67 -12.00 -34.63
N ALA A 824 -2.88 -12.97 -35.11
CA ALA A 824 -3.31 -14.36 -35.17
C ALA A 824 -3.35 -14.97 -33.77
N ALA A 825 -3.90 -16.19 -33.63
CA ALA A 825 -3.75 -16.94 -32.40
C ALA A 825 -2.26 -17.27 -32.14
N GLY A 826 -1.83 -17.16 -30.89
CA GLY A 826 -0.43 -17.23 -30.47
C GLY A 826 0.03 -15.96 -29.78
N VAL A 827 1.31 -15.63 -29.91
CA VAL A 827 1.89 -14.47 -29.23
C VAL A 827 2.42 -13.46 -30.24
N ALA A 828 2.10 -12.19 -30.03
CA ALA A 828 2.58 -11.07 -30.82
C ALA A 828 3.04 -9.93 -29.92
N TRP A 829 3.94 -9.10 -30.41
CA TRP A 829 4.44 -7.94 -29.70
C TRP A 829 4.16 -6.68 -30.47
N LEU A 830 3.71 -5.66 -29.76
CA LEU A 830 3.64 -4.30 -30.27
C LEU A 830 4.67 -3.44 -29.52
N ARG A 831 5.35 -2.52 -30.21
CA ARG A 831 6.33 -1.61 -29.61
C ARG A 831 6.13 -0.18 -30.13
N ASP A 832 6.26 0.79 -29.24
CA ASP A 832 6.27 2.21 -29.56
C ASP A 832 7.31 2.95 -28.70
N ASP A 833 7.93 3.99 -29.24
CA ASP A 833 8.85 4.87 -28.52
C ASP A 833 8.27 6.28 -28.51
N PHE A 834 8.21 6.89 -27.33
CA PHE A 834 7.60 8.20 -27.15
C PHE A 834 8.45 9.07 -26.23
N ARG A 835 8.35 10.39 -26.38
CA ARG A 835 9.06 11.36 -25.55
C ARG A 835 8.08 12.14 -24.70
N VAL A 836 8.32 12.15 -23.39
CA VAL A 836 7.59 12.99 -22.44
C VAL A 836 8.47 14.18 -22.04
N ASP A 837 7.86 15.34 -21.83
CA ASP A 837 8.51 16.53 -21.29
C ASP A 837 7.62 17.22 -20.24
N LEU A 838 7.67 16.72 -19.00
CA LEU A 838 6.83 17.23 -17.92
C LEU A 838 7.41 18.54 -17.31
N PRO A 839 6.55 19.48 -16.91
CA PRO A 839 6.93 20.69 -16.18
C PRO A 839 7.81 20.44 -14.95
N ALA A 840 9.00 21.04 -14.89
CA ALA A 840 9.80 21.05 -13.65
C ALA A 840 9.07 21.75 -12.47
N GLY A 841 9.28 21.25 -11.26
CA GLY A 841 8.68 21.80 -10.02
C GLY A 841 7.20 21.48 -9.85
N GLN A 842 6.73 20.42 -10.50
CA GLN A 842 5.35 19.93 -10.46
C GLN A 842 5.38 18.41 -10.42
N ASP A 843 4.56 17.82 -9.57
CA ASP A 843 4.32 16.38 -9.56
C ASP A 843 3.16 16.08 -10.52
N THR A 844 3.44 15.37 -11.60
CA THR A 844 2.43 14.93 -12.57
C THR A 844 2.44 13.41 -12.65
N SER A 845 1.38 12.78 -12.14
CA SER A 845 1.15 11.36 -12.29
C SER A 845 0.57 11.06 -13.67
N VAL A 846 1.11 10.03 -14.34
CA VAL A 846 0.73 9.63 -15.69
C VAL A 846 0.29 8.16 -15.65
N ALA A 847 -0.73 7.82 -16.43
CA ALA A 847 -1.20 6.44 -16.58
C ALA A 847 -1.37 6.08 -18.06
N LEU A 848 -1.38 4.77 -18.36
CA LEU A 848 -1.89 4.21 -19.61
C LEU A 848 -3.37 3.91 -19.44
N ARG A 849 -4.21 4.47 -20.31
CA ARG A 849 -5.65 4.22 -20.35
C ARG A 849 -6.03 3.38 -21.56
N PHE A 850 -6.82 2.35 -21.33
CA PHE A 850 -7.54 1.61 -22.36
C PHE A 850 -9.01 2.04 -22.37
N ASP A 851 -9.47 2.58 -23.50
CA ASP A 851 -10.87 2.95 -23.66
C ASP A 851 -11.74 1.75 -24.06
N GLY A 852 -13.00 1.78 -23.63
CA GLY A 852 -14.00 0.77 -23.98
C GLY A 852 -13.98 -0.45 -23.06
N ALA A 853 -14.67 -1.51 -23.49
CA ALA A 853 -14.77 -2.74 -22.71
C ALA A 853 -13.44 -3.50 -22.71
N VAL A 854 -13.09 -4.07 -21.56
CA VAL A 854 -11.93 -4.96 -21.43
C VAL A 854 -12.09 -6.15 -22.39
N PRO A 855 -11.09 -6.46 -23.23
CA PRO A 855 -11.22 -7.39 -24.34
C PRO A 855 -11.26 -8.85 -23.88
N ALA A 856 -12.07 -9.68 -24.56
CA ALA A 856 -12.08 -11.12 -24.38
C ALA A 856 -11.36 -11.85 -25.53
N GLY A 857 -10.57 -12.88 -25.20
CA GLY A 857 -9.90 -13.75 -26.18
C GLY A 857 -8.43 -13.41 -26.48
N TYR A 858 -7.92 -12.30 -25.95
CA TYR A 858 -6.50 -12.07 -25.77
C TYR A 858 -6.23 -11.40 -24.44
N ARG A 859 -5.00 -11.54 -23.96
CA ARG A 859 -4.45 -10.73 -22.87
C ARG A 859 -3.19 -10.03 -23.32
N ALA A 860 -2.87 -8.93 -22.67
CA ALA A 860 -1.68 -8.13 -22.93
C ALA A 860 -0.84 -7.98 -21.66
N ILE A 861 0.48 -8.12 -21.77
CA ILE A 861 1.45 -7.74 -20.73
C ILE A 861 2.11 -6.44 -21.17
N LEU A 862 2.11 -5.45 -20.28
CA LEU A 862 2.53 -4.08 -20.55
C LEU A 862 3.93 -3.86 -20.00
N TYR A 863 4.84 -3.37 -20.84
CA TYR A 863 6.23 -3.10 -20.48
C TYR A 863 6.60 -1.64 -20.71
N LEU A 864 6.93 -0.90 -19.66
CA LEU A 864 7.48 0.45 -19.75
C LEU A 864 8.98 0.41 -19.47
N ASN A 865 9.81 0.79 -20.44
CA ASN A 865 11.27 0.75 -20.31
C ASN A 865 11.80 -0.60 -19.80
N GLY A 866 11.19 -1.71 -20.23
CA GLY A 866 11.51 -3.07 -19.80
C GLY A 866 10.90 -3.51 -18.46
N TRP A 867 10.27 -2.61 -17.71
CA TRP A 867 9.53 -2.95 -16.49
C TRP A 867 8.14 -3.45 -16.85
N ASN A 868 7.78 -4.65 -16.40
CA ASN A 868 6.40 -5.13 -16.51
C ASN A 868 5.53 -4.31 -15.56
N VAL A 869 4.67 -3.45 -16.10
CA VAL A 869 3.81 -2.53 -15.34
C VAL A 869 2.36 -3.02 -15.26
N GLY A 870 2.06 -4.19 -15.81
CA GLY A 870 0.74 -4.78 -15.65
C GLY A 870 0.25 -5.69 -16.75
N GLN A 871 -0.94 -6.23 -16.52
CA GLN A 871 -1.62 -7.12 -17.44
C GLN A 871 -3.07 -6.65 -17.70
N TYR A 872 -3.50 -6.74 -18.95
CA TYR A 872 -4.81 -6.28 -19.43
C TYR A 872 -5.54 -7.40 -20.17
N GLY A 873 -6.82 -7.64 -19.84
CA GLY A 873 -7.66 -8.67 -20.45
C GLY A 873 -8.89 -8.98 -19.58
N ALA A 874 -9.99 -9.41 -20.19
CA ALA A 874 -11.27 -9.60 -19.49
C ALA A 874 -11.19 -10.73 -18.45
N GLU A 875 -10.32 -11.71 -18.69
CA GLU A 875 -10.06 -12.77 -17.74
C GLU A 875 -9.24 -12.29 -16.54
N ILE A 876 -8.54 -11.14 -16.65
CA ILE A 876 -7.76 -10.52 -15.56
C ILE A 876 -8.67 -9.57 -14.79
N GLY A 877 -9.09 -8.47 -15.45
CA GLY A 877 -10.11 -7.50 -15.02
C GLY A 877 -9.92 -6.88 -13.62
N PRO A 878 -10.74 -5.88 -13.26
CA PRO A 878 -11.50 -4.98 -14.12
C PRO A 878 -10.65 -3.80 -14.68
N GLN A 879 -9.34 -3.78 -14.40
CA GLN A 879 -8.46 -2.63 -14.62
C GLN A 879 -8.36 -2.14 -16.07
N THR A 880 -8.53 -0.83 -16.26
CA THR A 880 -8.38 -0.12 -17.54
C THR A 880 -7.31 0.97 -17.51
N ASP A 881 -6.97 1.47 -16.32
CA ASP A 881 -5.91 2.45 -16.10
C ASP A 881 -4.71 1.80 -15.40
N PHE A 882 -3.52 1.99 -15.95
CA PHE A 882 -2.25 1.46 -15.42
C PHE A 882 -1.31 2.61 -15.11
N VAL A 883 -1.06 2.85 -13.82
CA VAL A 883 -0.17 3.92 -13.36
C VAL A 883 1.25 3.69 -13.87
N LEU A 884 1.90 4.75 -14.33
CA LEU A 884 3.31 4.74 -14.74
C LEU A 884 4.14 5.50 -13.69
N PRO A 885 4.75 4.82 -12.70
CA PRO A 885 5.46 5.50 -11.63
C PRO A 885 6.58 6.40 -12.17
N ALA A 886 6.63 7.64 -11.69
CA ALA A 886 7.76 8.53 -11.99
C ALA A 886 9.07 7.87 -11.57
N GLY A 887 10.09 7.98 -12.42
CA GLY A 887 11.35 7.25 -12.28
C GLY A 887 11.39 6.02 -13.18
N VAL A 888 10.36 5.16 -13.17
CA VAL A 888 10.19 4.11 -14.19
C VAL A 888 9.78 4.76 -15.52
N LEU A 889 8.84 5.70 -15.47
CA LEU A 889 8.61 6.66 -16.54
C LEU A 889 9.69 7.74 -16.46
N HIS A 890 10.47 7.89 -17.54
CA HIS A 890 11.38 9.00 -17.70
C HIS A 890 10.57 10.26 -18.06
N GLN A 891 10.36 11.13 -17.06
CA GLN A 891 9.43 12.27 -17.15
C GLN A 891 9.92 13.39 -18.08
N ASN A 892 11.20 13.42 -18.41
CA ASN A 892 11.81 14.38 -19.35
C ASN A 892 12.75 13.66 -20.32
N GLY A 893 12.26 12.61 -20.98
CA GLY A 893 13.08 11.71 -21.78
C GLY A 893 12.30 10.83 -22.74
N THR A 894 13.05 10.00 -23.46
CA THR A 894 12.50 8.95 -24.31
C THR A 894 12.14 7.75 -23.45
N ASN A 895 11.00 7.16 -23.75
CA ASN A 895 10.46 5.95 -23.14
C ASN A 895 10.10 4.95 -24.23
N THR A 896 10.21 3.67 -23.93
CA THR A 896 9.77 2.56 -24.77
C THR A 896 8.57 1.89 -24.11
N LEU A 897 7.46 1.75 -24.83
CA LEU A 897 6.33 0.91 -24.46
C LEU A 897 6.33 -0.35 -25.33
N ALA A 898 6.36 -1.52 -24.70
CA ALA A 898 6.16 -2.80 -25.37
C ALA A 898 4.92 -3.49 -24.81
N VAL A 899 4.16 -4.15 -25.67
CA VAL A 899 2.93 -4.86 -25.33
C VAL A 899 3.01 -6.27 -25.88
N ALA A 900 3.13 -7.26 -24.99
CA ALA A 900 3.11 -8.68 -25.36
C ALA A 900 1.66 -9.18 -25.34
N VAL A 901 1.12 -9.50 -26.52
CA VAL A 901 -0.25 -9.95 -26.71
C VAL A 901 -0.27 -11.47 -26.84
N ILE A 902 -0.97 -12.14 -25.93
CA ILE A 902 -1.19 -13.59 -25.98
C ILE A 902 -2.66 -13.83 -26.34
N ALA A 903 -2.89 -14.28 -27.56
CA ALA A 903 -4.21 -14.41 -28.17
C ALA A 903 -4.61 -15.89 -28.33
N ALA A 904 -5.73 -16.28 -27.72
CA ALA A 904 -6.29 -17.64 -27.84
C ALA A 904 -6.92 -17.87 -29.22
N ARG A 905 -7.29 -16.79 -29.91
CA ARG A 905 -7.92 -16.76 -31.24
C ARG A 905 -7.50 -15.47 -31.97
N PRO A 906 -7.63 -15.41 -33.31
CA PRO A 906 -7.41 -14.16 -34.03
C PRO A 906 -8.19 -13.01 -33.39
N SER A 907 -7.51 -11.90 -33.14
CA SER A 907 -8.04 -10.78 -32.34
C SER A 907 -7.56 -9.43 -32.87
N THR A 908 -8.34 -8.38 -32.61
CA THR A 908 -7.92 -6.99 -32.81
C THR A 908 -7.52 -6.40 -31.47
N VAL A 909 -6.30 -5.88 -31.40
CA VAL A 909 -5.67 -5.37 -30.18
C VAL A 909 -6.00 -3.90 -29.99
N THR A 910 -6.50 -3.56 -28.81
CA THR A 910 -6.67 -2.19 -28.36
C THR A 910 -5.33 -1.69 -27.84
N THR A 911 -4.86 -0.57 -28.36
CA THR A 911 -3.63 0.08 -27.87
C THR A 911 -3.99 1.19 -26.89
N PRO A 912 -3.26 1.35 -25.77
CA PRO A 912 -3.56 2.39 -24.79
C PRO A 912 -3.16 3.78 -25.29
N HIS A 913 -3.59 4.81 -24.56
CA HIS A 913 -3.09 6.17 -24.67
C HIS A 913 -2.66 6.71 -23.29
N LEU A 914 -1.84 7.77 -23.27
CA LEU A 914 -1.36 8.39 -22.04
C LEU A 914 -2.39 9.40 -21.50
N VAL A 915 -2.63 9.37 -20.19
CA VAL A 915 -3.48 10.34 -19.48
C VAL A 915 -2.77 10.93 -18.26
N VAL A 916 -3.10 12.17 -17.91
CA VAL A 916 -2.71 12.77 -16.62
C VAL A 916 -3.68 12.24 -15.57
N ALA A 917 -3.17 11.48 -14.61
CA ALA A 917 -3.96 10.92 -13.52
C ALA A 917 -4.10 11.92 -12.35
N GLY A 918 -3.07 12.76 -12.14
CA GLY A 918 -3.10 13.85 -11.17
C GLY A 918 -1.94 14.82 -11.39
N SER A 919 -2.09 16.07 -10.97
CA SER A 919 -1.05 17.09 -11.17
C SER A 919 -1.08 18.15 -10.08
N GLN A 920 0.08 18.44 -9.48
CA GLN A 920 0.25 19.33 -8.35
C GLN A 920 1.48 20.23 -8.52
N TRP A 921 1.36 21.54 -8.33
CA TRP A 921 2.54 22.40 -8.20
C TRP A 921 3.27 22.05 -6.90
N GLY A 922 4.57 21.80 -6.94
CA GLY A 922 5.32 21.27 -5.79
C GLY A 922 5.83 19.84 -6.05
N GLY A 923 5.71 18.97 -5.05
CA GLY A 923 6.13 17.58 -5.12
C GLY A 923 7.54 17.28 -4.61
N VAL A 924 7.97 16.03 -4.85
CA VAL A 924 9.36 15.60 -4.64
C VAL A 924 10.09 15.53 -5.98
N ARG A 925 11.41 15.78 -5.95
CA ARG A 925 12.24 15.54 -7.14
C ARG A 925 12.44 14.04 -7.30
N VAL A 926 12.15 13.54 -8.51
CA VAL A 926 12.31 12.13 -8.87
C VAL A 926 13.39 11.99 -9.93
N ARG A 927 14.31 11.04 -9.73
CA ARG A 927 15.28 10.63 -10.75
C ARG A 927 14.77 9.42 -11.49
N ASP A 928 15.19 9.31 -12.74
CA ASP A 928 15.01 8.11 -13.54
C ASP A 928 15.64 6.91 -12.83
N VAL A 929 14.88 5.82 -12.77
CA VAL A 929 15.34 4.52 -12.28
C VAL A 929 16.11 3.86 -13.43
N PRO A 930 17.26 3.21 -13.17
CA PRO A 930 18.00 2.53 -14.22
C PRO A 930 17.11 1.58 -15.03
N ALA A 931 17.18 1.70 -16.35
CA ALA A 931 16.51 0.83 -17.30
C ALA A 931 17.53 0.38 -18.36
N PRO A 932 18.37 -0.63 -18.05
CA PRO A 932 19.45 -1.07 -18.95
C PRO A 932 18.92 -1.39 -20.35
N ASP A 933 19.70 -1.00 -21.36
CA ASP A 933 19.43 -1.33 -22.76
C ASP A 933 19.73 -2.82 -22.99
N ARG A 934 19.09 -3.44 -23.97
CA ARG A 934 19.48 -4.77 -24.49
C ARG A 934 20.98 -4.89 -24.73
N ARG A 935 21.66 -3.83 -25.20
CA ARG A 935 23.12 -3.86 -25.45
C ARG A 935 23.93 -4.11 -24.19
N ASP A 936 23.46 -3.62 -23.05
CA ASP A 936 24.08 -3.83 -21.74
C ASP A 936 23.91 -5.29 -21.27
N HIS A 937 22.85 -5.96 -21.72
CA HIS A 937 22.62 -7.40 -21.49
C HIS A 937 23.39 -8.32 -22.45
N ALA A 938 23.90 -7.81 -23.58
CA ALA A 938 24.63 -8.61 -24.57
C ALA A 938 26.12 -8.79 -24.22
N GLY A 939 26.63 -8.07 -23.22
CA GLY A 939 28.03 -8.04 -22.81
C GLY A 939 28.33 -8.59 -21.40
N SER A 940 27.37 -9.26 -20.75
CA SER A 940 27.47 -9.72 -19.34
C SER A 940 27.14 -11.20 -19.13
#